data_AF-A0A2V9LGX9-F1
#
_entry.id   AF-A0A2V9LGX9-F1
#
_cell.length_a   1.000
_cell.length_b   1.000
_cell.length_c   1.000
_cell.angle_alpha   90.00
_cell.angle_beta   90.00
_cell.angle_gamma   90.00
#
_symmetry.space_group_name_H-M   'P 1'
#
loop_
_entity.id
_entity.type
_entity.pdbx_description
1 polymer ?
#
loop_
_entity_poly.entity_id
_entity_poly.type
_entity_poly.pdbx_seq_one_letter_code
_entity_poly.pdbx_strand_id
1 'polypeptide(L)'
;MKGSRCRRTVVVVLALMSVAAFASKPSTRTMAGAAPNLTKQAPLDAASPARLAEAYGKLPLSFEANQGQTDRRVKFLSSGSGYTLLLTGDEAVLALDTSRKSKVESRKPRPEPGSANLLSRSAAFGFSRSRAAELDDNSTLLRNPNPESRNPAVLRMKLVSANRSPRVTGLDELPGKSNYFIGSDPAKWQTDVRTYAKVKYEGVYPGVDLVYYGNQRQLEYDFVVAPGADPKAIALEIETRSSKLENRNPKLAVETSGDLVIETDGGEVRFHKPVVYQEQSSVVSRQLSPISFQAQDTAAHPKSKIQNRKLLDGRYVLTADNRVAFEVAAYDAAKPLIIDPVMVYSTYLGGVGFDGANGIAVDSSGSAYVTGRASSLDFPLVRPLQAARNGNDSALVTKLNAAGSALVYSTYLGGSFADYGLGIAVDRHGSAYVTGVAGSVDFPTTSGAFQSTLGGGTDAFVTKLNPPGNALVYSTYLGGSYEDVGSSIAVDHRGNAYVTGYTCSTDFPTANSLQGVMGGCYDAFVTKVNHDGSALVYSTYLGGRLFDLATGIAVDRQGSAYVTGWTESTDFPTVNPIQPASGGTVTAFVAKLNAPGNALVYSTYLGGSGQDVSQGIAVGASGSAYVTGFTDSADFPTVNPIQPGVSAFGSAFVTKLNRAGSAFVYSTYLGFGGRGIAVHPSGNAYVTGIGDPSEGHVGVAELNAAGSGLLYSISFGGSDEDMVTGIAVDSSGSAYVTGFTFSGDFPAVNPIQTGHGGEPDSDVFVTKIGAVGP
;
A
#
# COMPACT_ATOMS: atom_id res chain seq x y z
N MET A 1 -32.58 37.49 25.93
CA MET A 1 -33.80 36.68 25.61
C MET A 1 -33.98 36.76 24.10
N LYS A 2 -34.02 35.72 23.27
CA LYS A 2 -34.01 34.26 23.39
C LYS A 2 -32.94 33.74 22.40
N GLY A 3 -32.00 32.93 22.88
CA GLY A 3 -31.11 32.16 22.01
C GLY A 3 -31.88 30.94 21.50
N SER A 4 -32.03 30.84 20.19
CA SER A 4 -32.66 29.70 19.51
C SER A 4 -31.75 28.49 19.62
N ARG A 5 -32.06 27.58 20.55
CA ARG A 5 -31.48 26.24 20.59
C ARG A 5 -31.90 25.48 19.33
N CYS A 6 -30.95 25.18 18.47
CA CYS A 6 -31.13 24.23 17.38
C CYS A 6 -31.27 22.83 18.00
N ARG A 7 -32.51 22.35 18.13
CA ARG A 7 -32.81 20.92 18.33
C ARG A 7 -33.33 20.39 17.02
N ARG A 8 -32.46 19.71 16.27
CA ARG A 8 -32.84 18.72 15.25
C ARG A 8 -32.08 17.44 15.56
N THR A 9 -32.76 16.32 15.38
CA THR A 9 -32.30 14.97 15.70
C THR A 9 -30.95 14.71 15.04
N VAL A 10 -29.97 14.49 15.89
CA VAL A 10 -28.57 14.27 15.59
C VAL A 10 -28.37 12.77 15.31
N VAL A 11 -27.84 12.43 14.12
CA VAL A 11 -27.08 11.18 13.94
C VAL A 11 -25.61 11.58 14.07
N VAL A 12 -25.13 11.62 15.30
CA VAL A 12 -23.71 11.78 15.61
C VAL A 12 -23.10 10.39 15.59
N VAL A 13 -22.08 10.19 14.75
CA VAL A 13 -21.11 9.12 14.93
C VAL A 13 -20.25 9.51 16.14
N LEU A 14 -20.70 9.10 17.32
CA LEU A 14 -20.03 9.36 18.60
C LEU A 14 -18.83 8.40 18.71
N ALA A 15 -17.61 8.94 18.64
CA ALA A 15 -16.50 8.35 19.38
C ALA A 15 -16.75 8.65 20.87
N LEU A 16 -17.06 7.61 21.65
CA LEU A 16 -17.32 7.72 23.10
C LEU A 16 -16.11 8.36 23.82
N MET A 17 -16.28 9.57 24.35
CA MET A 17 -15.37 10.22 25.31
C MET A 17 -16.09 10.42 26.65
N SER A 18 -15.49 10.01 27.76
CA SER A 18 -15.95 10.36 29.11
C SER A 18 -14.75 10.69 30.01
N VAL A 19 -14.76 11.90 30.57
CA VAL A 19 -13.68 12.47 31.40
C VAL A 19 -14.23 12.76 32.79
N ALA A 20 -13.56 12.26 33.84
CA ALA A 20 -13.78 12.67 35.23
C ALA A 20 -12.44 12.95 35.90
N ALA A 21 -12.25 14.18 36.40
CA ALA A 21 -11.00 14.70 36.95
C ALA A 21 -10.96 14.61 38.48
N PHE A 22 -9.82 14.20 39.05
CA PHE A 22 -9.45 14.44 40.44
C PHE A 22 -7.96 14.83 40.54
N ALA A 23 -7.69 16.00 41.13
CA ALA A 23 -6.36 16.58 41.25
C ALA A 23 -5.71 16.30 42.61
N SER A 24 -4.41 15.98 42.62
CA SER A 24 -3.54 16.26 43.77
C SER A 24 -2.07 16.44 43.35
N LYS A 25 -1.48 17.57 43.75
CA LYS A 25 -0.04 17.95 43.65
C LYS A 25 0.78 17.13 44.67
N PRO A 26 2.10 16.84 44.49
CA PRO A 26 3.12 17.88 44.74
C PRO A 26 4.52 17.77 44.09
N SER A 27 5.15 18.95 44.02
CA SER A 27 6.53 19.34 44.32
C SER A 27 7.74 18.83 43.51
N THR A 28 8.42 19.85 42.98
CA THR A 28 9.71 19.95 42.28
C THR A 28 10.93 19.54 43.10
N ARG A 29 11.93 18.94 42.43
CA ARG A 29 13.34 19.12 42.79
C ARG A 29 14.25 19.12 41.55
N THR A 30 14.84 20.26 41.30
CA THR A 30 15.83 20.58 40.26
C THR A 30 17.20 20.02 40.62
N MET A 31 17.94 19.47 39.67
CA MET A 31 19.42 19.43 39.69
C MET A 31 19.95 19.46 38.26
N ALA A 32 20.79 20.46 37.98
CA ALA A 32 21.53 20.70 36.76
C ALA A 32 22.90 20.00 36.78
N GLY A 33 23.47 19.75 35.61
CA GLY A 33 24.88 19.35 35.43
C GLY A 33 25.09 18.65 34.08
N ALA A 34 25.31 19.40 33.01
CA ALA A 34 26.65 19.73 32.45
C ALA A 34 27.26 18.59 31.61
N ALA A 35 27.23 18.79 30.29
CA ALA A 35 27.92 18.01 29.27
C ALA A 35 29.45 18.24 29.28
N PRO A 36 30.20 17.39 28.58
CA PRO A 36 31.24 17.93 27.71
C PRO A 36 31.29 17.32 26.30
N ASN A 37 31.96 18.10 25.46
CA ASN A 37 32.04 18.10 24.00
C ASN A 37 32.87 16.96 23.35
N LEU A 38 32.40 16.57 22.17
CA LEU A 38 33.08 16.44 20.86
C LEU A 38 34.60 16.16 20.80
N THR A 39 34.94 15.08 20.08
CA THR A 39 36.11 15.04 19.18
C THR A 39 35.77 14.35 17.84
N LYS A 40 36.45 14.85 16.80
CA LYS A 40 36.26 14.77 15.34
C LYS A 40 36.83 13.51 14.65
N GLN A 41 36.13 13.05 13.59
CA GLN A 41 36.56 12.65 12.20
C GLN A 41 37.65 11.57 12.02
N ALA A 42 37.69 10.66 11.04
CA ALA A 42 36.99 10.29 9.77
C ALA A 42 37.73 9.01 9.20
N PRO A 43 37.61 8.54 7.93
CA PRO A 43 36.48 8.25 7.02
C PRO A 43 36.50 6.83 6.34
N LEU A 44 35.39 6.48 5.66
CA LEU A 44 35.18 5.77 4.36
C LEU A 44 36.05 4.55 3.95
N ASP A 45 35.41 3.38 3.76
CA ASP A 45 35.13 2.73 2.44
C ASP A 45 35.00 1.20 2.54
N ALA A 46 33.82 0.67 2.16
CA ALA A 46 33.65 -0.64 1.52
C ALA A 46 32.21 -0.76 0.98
N ALA A 47 31.94 -0.09 -0.15
CA ALA A 47 30.69 -0.26 -0.90
C ALA A 47 30.85 -1.33 -2.00
N SER A 48 30.27 -2.52 -1.79
CA SER A 48 29.62 -3.41 -2.79
C SER A 48 29.14 -4.68 -2.09
N PRO A 49 27.87 -5.14 -2.28
CA PRO A 49 27.27 -5.49 -3.57
C PRO A 49 25.88 -4.87 -3.85
N ALA A 50 25.62 -3.63 -3.39
CA ALA A 50 24.32 -2.96 -3.52
C ALA A 50 23.89 -2.54 -4.95
N ARG A 51 24.65 -2.84 -6.01
CA ARG A 51 24.36 -2.36 -7.37
C ARG A 51 23.60 -3.34 -8.26
N LEU A 52 23.39 -4.60 -7.86
CA LEU A 52 22.65 -5.58 -8.65
C LEU A 52 21.19 -5.72 -8.23
N ALA A 53 20.85 -5.50 -6.96
CA ALA A 53 19.45 -5.35 -6.52
C ALA A 53 18.67 -4.29 -7.34
N GLU A 54 19.37 -3.26 -7.83
CA GLU A 54 18.83 -2.21 -8.70
C GLU A 54 18.49 -2.66 -10.13
N ALA A 55 19.06 -3.78 -10.60
CA ALA A 55 18.83 -4.34 -11.94
C ALA A 55 17.64 -5.32 -11.99
N TYR A 56 17.32 -5.98 -10.87
CA TYR A 56 16.17 -6.90 -10.79
C TYR A 56 14.81 -6.21 -10.60
N GLY A 57 14.76 -4.98 -10.06
CA GLY A 57 13.50 -4.28 -9.78
C GLY A 57 12.80 -3.62 -10.98
N LYS A 58 13.02 -4.06 -12.24
CA LYS A 58 12.57 -3.32 -13.47
C LYS A 58 11.87 -4.08 -14.64
N LEU A 59 11.36 -5.30 -14.45
CA LEU A 59 10.63 -6.21 -15.38
C LEU A 59 9.06 -6.15 -15.40
N PRO A 60 8.36 -5.36 -16.24
CA PRO A 60 6.88 -5.45 -16.31
C PRO A 60 6.41 -6.81 -16.85
N LEU A 61 5.89 -7.70 -15.99
CA LEU A 61 5.53 -9.08 -16.35
C LEU A 61 4.07 -9.18 -16.84
N SER A 62 3.87 -9.13 -18.16
CA SER A 62 2.65 -9.64 -18.80
C SER A 62 2.95 -10.97 -19.47
N PHE A 63 2.01 -11.93 -19.40
CA PHE A 63 2.17 -13.25 -20.00
C PHE A 63 1.48 -13.33 -21.35
N GLU A 64 2.17 -13.85 -22.35
CA GLU A 64 1.67 -14.04 -23.70
C GLU A 64 1.59 -15.53 -24.02
N ALA A 65 0.45 -15.96 -24.56
CA ALA A 65 0.30 -17.34 -25.00
C ALA A 65 1.21 -17.61 -26.21
N ASN A 66 1.96 -18.72 -26.17
CA ASN A 66 2.78 -19.11 -27.29
C ASN A 66 1.90 -19.64 -28.44
N GLN A 67 1.76 -18.85 -29.49
CA GLN A 67 1.05 -19.19 -30.74
C GLN A 67 2.05 -19.52 -31.87
N GLY A 68 3.32 -19.77 -31.53
CA GLY A 68 4.41 -20.05 -32.46
C GLY A 68 5.45 -18.94 -32.57
N GLN A 69 5.45 -17.98 -31.64
CA GLN A 69 6.45 -16.91 -31.59
C GLN A 69 7.81 -17.40 -31.07
N THR A 70 7.82 -18.51 -30.32
CA THR A 70 9.03 -19.12 -29.74
C THR A 70 8.96 -20.66 -29.79
N ASP A 71 9.93 -21.35 -29.20
CA ASP A 71 10.01 -22.82 -29.13
C ASP A 71 8.68 -23.43 -28.66
N ARG A 72 8.21 -24.47 -29.35
CA ARG A 72 6.93 -25.16 -29.08
C ARG A 72 6.77 -25.71 -27.66
N ARG A 73 7.87 -25.87 -26.91
CA ARG A 73 7.86 -26.30 -25.51
C ARG A 73 7.37 -25.20 -24.56
N VAL A 74 7.55 -23.94 -24.94
CA VAL A 74 7.05 -22.79 -24.20
C VAL A 74 5.54 -22.72 -24.36
N LYS A 75 4.81 -22.57 -23.26
CA LYS A 75 3.36 -22.38 -23.22
C LYS A 75 3.00 -20.91 -23.11
N PHE A 76 3.71 -20.20 -22.23
CA PHE A 76 3.59 -18.77 -22.06
C PHE A 76 4.98 -18.14 -21.99
N LEU A 77 5.11 -16.91 -22.48
CA LEU A 77 6.33 -16.13 -22.34
C LEU A 77 6.03 -14.74 -21.78
N SER A 78 7.01 -14.15 -21.11
CA SER A 78 7.04 -12.73 -20.81
C SER A 78 8.38 -12.17 -21.21
N SER A 79 8.40 -11.02 -21.88
CA SER A 79 9.65 -10.41 -22.32
C SER A 79 9.61 -8.91 -22.08
N GLY A 80 10.73 -8.34 -21.66
CA GLY A 80 10.85 -6.90 -21.42
C GLY A 80 12.29 -6.42 -21.47
N SER A 81 12.51 -5.13 -21.19
CA SER A 81 13.85 -4.54 -21.30
C SER A 81 14.79 -5.13 -20.25
N GLY A 82 15.62 -6.09 -20.64
CA GLY A 82 16.63 -6.71 -19.79
C GLY A 82 16.33 -8.13 -19.32
N TYR A 83 15.22 -8.75 -19.74
CA TYR A 83 14.91 -10.13 -19.38
C TYR A 83 14.01 -10.87 -20.38
N THR A 84 13.99 -12.18 -20.24
CA THR A 84 13.00 -13.06 -20.86
C THR A 84 12.63 -14.15 -19.87
N LEU A 85 11.33 -14.32 -19.63
CA LEU A 85 10.75 -15.42 -18.88
C LEU A 85 10.03 -16.37 -19.84
N LEU A 86 10.34 -17.66 -19.75
CA LEU A 86 9.69 -18.71 -20.52
C LEU A 86 9.06 -19.70 -19.56
N LEU A 87 7.76 -19.92 -19.70
CA LEU A 87 7.02 -20.92 -18.94
C LEU A 87 6.74 -22.14 -19.82
N THR A 88 7.25 -23.30 -19.43
CA THR A 88 7.08 -24.59 -20.14
C THR A 88 6.20 -25.52 -19.31
N GLY A 89 6.00 -26.78 -19.73
CA GLY A 89 5.15 -27.73 -19.00
C GLY A 89 5.58 -27.99 -17.54
N ASP A 90 6.88 -27.97 -17.25
CA ASP A 90 7.45 -28.33 -15.94
C ASP A 90 8.61 -27.41 -15.49
N GLU A 91 8.89 -26.32 -16.21
CA GLU A 91 10.02 -25.43 -15.93
C GLU A 91 9.66 -23.97 -16.20
N ALA A 92 10.05 -23.07 -15.28
CA ALA A 92 10.13 -21.63 -15.50
C ALA A 92 11.59 -21.22 -15.71
N VAL A 93 11.89 -20.60 -16.85
CA VAL A 93 13.24 -20.17 -17.24
C VAL A 93 13.30 -18.66 -17.31
N LEU A 94 14.08 -18.04 -16.42
CA LEU A 94 14.36 -16.62 -16.41
C LEU A 94 15.78 -16.36 -16.93
N ALA A 95 15.90 -15.58 -18.00
CA ALA A 95 17.16 -15.10 -18.54
C ALA A 95 17.26 -13.59 -18.36
N LEU A 96 18.42 -13.09 -17.89
CA LEU A 96 18.67 -11.69 -17.59
C LEU A 96 19.83 -11.17 -18.46
N ASP A 97 19.58 -10.08 -19.19
CA ASP A 97 20.57 -9.43 -20.05
C ASP A 97 21.32 -8.35 -19.26
N THR A 98 22.59 -8.60 -18.95
CA THR A 98 23.44 -7.74 -18.12
C THR A 98 24.12 -6.59 -18.89
N SER A 99 23.71 -6.31 -20.14
CA SER A 99 24.50 -5.47 -21.06
C SER A 99 23.78 -4.26 -21.67
N ARG A 100 23.38 -3.26 -20.86
CA ARG A 100 23.17 -1.88 -21.35
C ARG A 100 23.86 -0.83 -20.47
N LYS A 101 25.19 -0.77 -20.53
CA LYS A 101 25.91 0.47 -20.20
C LYS A 101 25.70 1.45 -21.35
N SER A 102 25.13 2.61 -21.07
CA SER A 102 25.02 3.74 -22.00
C SER A 102 26.42 4.25 -22.36
N LYS A 103 26.98 3.75 -23.46
CA LYS A 103 28.13 4.39 -24.09
C LYS A 103 27.62 5.59 -24.88
N VAL A 104 27.50 6.74 -24.21
CA VAL A 104 27.36 8.04 -24.89
C VAL A 104 28.71 8.37 -25.50
N GLU A 105 28.98 7.81 -26.68
CA GLU A 105 30.05 8.29 -27.54
C GLU A 105 29.51 9.46 -28.36
N SER A 106 30.07 10.63 -28.10
CA SER A 106 29.79 11.90 -28.77
C SER A 106 29.96 11.78 -30.29
N ARG A 107 28.86 11.79 -31.03
CA ARG A 107 28.88 12.06 -32.48
C ARG A 107 28.37 13.49 -32.73
N LYS A 108 29.24 14.33 -33.30
CA LYS A 108 28.91 15.67 -33.80
C LYS A 108 27.81 15.61 -34.87
N PRO A 109 26.93 16.63 -34.96
CA PRO A 109 25.84 16.65 -35.93
C PRO A 109 26.34 16.94 -37.34
N ARG A 110 25.75 16.26 -38.34
CA ARG A 110 25.95 16.55 -39.77
C ARG A 110 24.62 17.08 -40.34
N PRO A 111 24.62 18.16 -41.14
CA PRO A 111 23.40 18.88 -41.48
C PRO A 111 22.57 18.16 -42.56
N GLU A 112 21.26 18.38 -42.51
CA GLU A 112 20.27 17.86 -43.45
C GLU A 112 20.42 18.42 -44.87
N PRO A 113 19.90 17.68 -45.86
CA PRO A 113 19.11 18.29 -46.93
C PRO A 113 17.75 17.62 -47.12
N GLY A 114 16.75 18.45 -47.38
CA GLY A 114 15.34 18.07 -47.47
C GLY A 114 14.89 17.36 -48.75
N SER A 115 13.66 16.82 -48.64
CA SER A 115 12.60 16.67 -49.64
C SER A 115 12.96 16.40 -51.10
N ALA A 116 12.67 15.19 -51.61
CA ALA A 116 11.52 14.93 -52.51
C ALA A 116 11.64 13.61 -53.31
N ASN A 117 10.50 12.93 -53.42
CA ASN A 117 9.99 12.10 -54.51
C ASN A 117 10.74 10.85 -55.05
N LEU A 118 10.13 9.70 -54.74
CA LEU A 118 9.56 8.71 -55.68
C LEU A 118 10.03 8.79 -57.15
N LEU A 119 10.61 7.69 -57.66
CA LEU A 119 10.02 6.87 -58.73
C LEU A 119 10.92 5.69 -59.14
N SER A 120 10.25 4.54 -59.31
CA SER A 120 10.43 3.57 -60.40
C SER A 120 11.53 2.48 -60.34
N ARG A 121 10.99 1.25 -60.29
CA ARG A 121 11.13 0.18 -61.30
C ARG A 121 12.40 -0.71 -61.35
N SER A 122 12.13 -1.95 -60.93
CA SER A 122 12.27 -3.22 -61.68
C SER A 122 13.65 -3.88 -61.89
N ALA A 123 13.75 -5.06 -61.26
CA ALA A 123 14.05 -6.38 -61.82
C ALA A 123 15.39 -6.64 -62.53
N ALA A 124 16.10 -7.70 -62.12
CA ALA A 124 16.30 -8.92 -62.91
C ALA A 124 17.36 -9.89 -62.33
N PHE A 125 16.92 -11.15 -62.15
CA PHE A 125 17.55 -12.42 -62.57
C PHE A 125 18.96 -12.87 -62.10
N GLY A 126 19.02 -14.15 -61.67
CA GLY A 126 20.23 -14.98 -61.74
C GLY A 126 20.12 -16.34 -61.04
N PHE A 127 19.84 -17.40 -61.80
CA PHE A 127 19.68 -18.83 -61.43
C PHE A 127 20.98 -19.53 -60.98
N SER A 128 20.90 -20.61 -60.16
CA SER A 128 21.15 -22.02 -60.59
C SER A 128 21.42 -23.07 -59.46
N ARG A 129 20.49 -24.03 -59.35
CA ARG A 129 20.52 -25.52 -59.21
C ARG A 129 21.42 -26.34 -58.24
N SER A 130 20.71 -27.26 -57.54
CA SER A 130 20.96 -28.70 -57.20
C SER A 130 22.07 -29.07 -56.20
N ARG A 131 21.94 -30.02 -55.24
CA ARG A 131 21.33 -31.37 -55.22
C ARG A 131 21.18 -31.88 -53.75
N ALA A 132 20.45 -32.98 -53.55
CA ALA A 132 19.91 -33.54 -52.30
C ALA A 132 20.77 -34.60 -51.55
N ALA A 133 20.30 -34.96 -50.33
CA ALA A 133 20.62 -36.09 -49.41
C ALA A 133 21.93 -35.93 -48.58
N GLU A 134 22.04 -36.23 -47.29
CA GLU A 134 21.53 -37.37 -46.48
C GLU A 134 21.66 -37.06 -44.94
N LEU A 135 21.07 -37.90 -44.08
CA LEU A 135 20.94 -37.76 -42.62
C LEU A 135 22.23 -38.02 -41.80
N ASP A 136 22.46 -37.26 -40.72
CA ASP A 136 22.54 -37.74 -39.32
C ASP A 136 23.17 -36.70 -38.35
N ASP A 137 22.69 -36.76 -37.10
CA ASP A 137 23.34 -36.36 -35.83
C ASP A 137 23.27 -34.91 -35.28
N ASN A 138 22.10 -34.60 -34.70
CA ASN A 138 21.93 -34.20 -33.29
C ASN A 138 23.03 -33.35 -32.58
N SER A 139 23.35 -32.13 -33.03
CA SER A 139 24.11 -31.16 -32.19
C SER A 139 24.19 -29.71 -32.70
N THR A 140 23.08 -29.01 -32.99
CA THR A 140 23.17 -27.57 -33.32
C THR A 140 21.99 -26.72 -32.85
N LEU A 141 21.98 -26.38 -31.55
CA LEU A 141 21.36 -25.15 -31.05
C LEU A 141 22.50 -24.20 -30.70
N LEU A 142 22.55 -23.05 -31.38
CA LEU A 142 23.56 -21.97 -31.30
C LEU A 142 24.75 -22.10 -32.26
N ARG A 143 24.61 -21.58 -33.49
CA ARG A 143 25.73 -20.90 -34.16
C ARG A 143 25.28 -19.88 -35.22
N ASN A 144 25.59 -18.61 -34.95
CA ASN A 144 26.26 -17.75 -35.92
C ASN A 144 27.27 -16.84 -35.15
N PRO A 145 28.43 -16.47 -35.74
CA PRO A 145 29.66 -16.20 -34.98
C PRO A 145 29.93 -14.72 -34.70
N ASN A 146 30.28 -14.41 -33.44
CA ASN A 146 31.32 -13.44 -33.09
C ASN A 146 31.88 -13.78 -31.68
N PRO A 147 33.20 -13.98 -31.49
CA PRO A 147 33.75 -14.49 -30.23
C PRO A 147 34.29 -13.34 -29.34
N GLU A 148 33.40 -12.69 -28.60
CA GLU A 148 33.73 -12.09 -27.29
C GLU A 148 32.56 -12.41 -26.35
N SER A 149 32.84 -13.10 -25.24
CA SER A 149 31.87 -13.85 -24.43
C SER A 149 30.70 -12.99 -23.91
N ARG A 150 29.48 -13.30 -24.35
CA ARG A 150 28.22 -12.75 -23.85
C ARG A 150 27.37 -13.89 -23.28
N ASN A 151 27.32 -14.05 -21.95
CA ASN A 151 26.41 -15.01 -21.31
C ASN A 151 25.41 -14.25 -20.43
N PRO A 152 24.09 -14.29 -20.71
CA PRO A 152 23.08 -13.79 -19.79
C PRO A 152 23.05 -14.66 -18.53
N ALA A 153 22.73 -14.07 -17.37
CA ALA A 153 22.48 -14.85 -16.16
C ALA A 153 21.15 -15.60 -16.35
N VAL A 154 21.18 -16.93 -16.30
CA VAL A 154 19.99 -17.78 -16.47
C VAL A 154 19.69 -18.48 -15.16
N LEU A 155 18.47 -18.31 -14.67
CA LEU A 155 17.87 -19.03 -13.55
C LEU A 155 16.78 -19.95 -14.10
N ARG A 156 16.84 -21.23 -13.74
CA ARG A 156 15.84 -22.23 -14.08
C ARG A 156 15.22 -22.74 -12.79
N MET A 157 13.90 -22.70 -12.73
CA MET A 157 13.13 -23.33 -11.67
C MET A 157 12.34 -24.47 -12.28
N LYS A 158 12.70 -25.69 -11.93
CA LYS A 158 12.14 -26.91 -12.49
C LYS A 158 11.33 -27.65 -11.44
N LEU A 159 10.12 -28.03 -11.82
CA LEU A 159 9.19 -28.77 -10.98
C LEU A 159 9.56 -30.25 -11.03
N VAL A 160 10.23 -30.73 -9.99
CA VAL A 160 10.77 -32.09 -9.93
C VAL A 160 9.62 -33.08 -9.86
N SER A 161 9.64 -34.11 -10.72
CA SER A 161 8.60 -35.16 -10.78
C SER A 161 7.18 -34.65 -11.10
N ALA A 162 7.05 -33.42 -11.57
CA ALA A 162 5.76 -32.85 -11.97
C ALA A 162 5.20 -33.49 -13.25
N ASN A 163 3.90 -33.37 -13.43
CA ASN A 163 3.24 -33.63 -14.71
C ASN A 163 3.85 -32.72 -15.79
N ARG A 164 4.47 -33.32 -16.81
CA ARG A 164 5.15 -32.58 -17.90
C ARG A 164 4.19 -32.01 -18.95
N SER A 165 2.92 -32.38 -18.90
CA SER A 165 1.87 -31.91 -19.80
C SER A 165 0.64 -31.46 -19.02
N PRO A 166 0.77 -30.51 -18.07
CA PRO A 166 -0.39 -29.99 -17.36
C PRO A 166 -1.26 -29.16 -18.30
N ARG A 167 -2.52 -28.96 -17.94
CA ARG A 167 -3.37 -28.00 -18.65
C ARG A 167 -2.96 -26.60 -18.21
N VAL A 168 -2.44 -25.81 -19.14
CA VAL A 168 -1.94 -24.46 -18.88
C VAL A 168 -2.87 -23.42 -19.50
N THR A 169 -3.36 -22.48 -18.71
CA THR A 169 -4.31 -21.43 -19.14
C THR A 169 -3.88 -20.04 -18.65
N GLY A 170 -4.12 -19.03 -19.48
CA GLY A 170 -3.99 -17.63 -19.07
C GLY A 170 -5.25 -17.18 -18.34
N LEU A 171 -5.09 -16.46 -17.24
CA LEU A 171 -6.18 -15.84 -16.48
C LEU A 171 -6.02 -14.32 -16.49
N ASP A 172 -7.12 -13.60 -16.26
CA ASP A 172 -7.13 -12.14 -16.17
C ASP A 172 -6.52 -11.48 -17.43
N GLU A 173 -7.22 -11.58 -18.57
CA GLU A 173 -6.79 -11.01 -19.85
C GLU A 173 -6.60 -9.49 -19.72
N LEU A 174 -5.40 -9.01 -20.08
CA LEU A 174 -5.02 -7.61 -20.03
C LEU A 174 -5.41 -6.91 -21.36
N PRO A 175 -5.69 -5.59 -21.34
CA PRO A 175 -6.08 -4.85 -22.54
C PRO A 175 -4.97 -4.70 -23.58
N GLY A 176 -3.71 -4.95 -23.21
CA GLY A 176 -2.56 -4.91 -24.10
C GLY A 176 -2.53 -6.09 -25.07
N LYS A 177 -2.13 -5.83 -26.32
CA LYS A 177 -1.98 -6.87 -27.37
C LYS A 177 -0.61 -6.76 -28.00
N SER A 178 0.01 -7.90 -28.27
CA SER A 178 1.33 -7.99 -28.88
C SER A 178 1.24 -8.50 -30.32
N ASN A 179 2.14 -8.01 -31.17
CA ASN A 179 2.23 -8.41 -32.57
C ASN A 179 3.68 -8.78 -32.91
N TYR A 180 3.87 -9.94 -33.53
CA TYR A 180 5.14 -10.55 -33.86
C TYR A 180 5.27 -10.71 -35.37
N PHE A 181 6.11 -9.89 -35.98
CA PHE A 181 6.42 -9.94 -37.40
C PHE A 181 7.78 -10.63 -37.62
N ILE A 182 7.83 -11.95 -37.38
CA ILE A 182 9.07 -12.74 -37.41
C ILE A 182 9.42 -13.11 -38.86
N GLY A 183 10.50 -12.53 -39.36
CA GLY A 183 10.98 -12.77 -40.73
C GLY A 183 10.13 -12.07 -41.81
N SER A 184 10.47 -12.32 -43.06
CA SER A 184 9.85 -11.65 -44.22
C SER A 184 8.62 -12.35 -44.77
N ASP A 185 8.17 -13.45 -44.16
CA ASP A 185 7.01 -14.24 -44.58
C ASP A 185 5.79 -13.86 -43.73
N PRO A 186 4.79 -13.14 -44.29
CA PRO A 186 3.61 -12.71 -43.54
C PRO A 186 2.77 -13.87 -42.99
N ALA A 187 2.87 -15.07 -43.57
CA ALA A 187 2.18 -16.25 -43.05
C ALA A 187 2.74 -16.74 -41.70
N LYS A 188 3.92 -16.24 -41.31
CA LYS A 188 4.57 -16.53 -40.01
C LYS A 188 4.37 -15.40 -38.99
N TRP A 189 3.69 -14.33 -39.38
CA TRP A 189 3.38 -13.23 -38.47
C TRP A 189 2.24 -13.63 -37.53
N GLN A 190 2.40 -13.32 -36.25
CA GLN A 190 1.37 -13.50 -35.24
C GLN A 190 0.88 -12.13 -34.79
N THR A 191 -0.38 -11.82 -35.06
CA THR A 191 -1.00 -10.55 -34.65
C THR A 191 -2.08 -10.81 -33.62
N ASP A 192 -2.42 -9.79 -32.83
CA ASP A 192 -3.48 -9.87 -31.82
C ASP A 192 -3.22 -10.90 -30.70
N VAL A 193 -1.94 -11.10 -30.36
CA VAL A 193 -1.56 -12.00 -29.26
C VAL A 193 -2.01 -11.36 -27.95
N ARG A 194 -2.95 -12.03 -27.29
CA ARG A 194 -3.51 -11.60 -25.99
C ARG A 194 -2.47 -11.69 -24.90
N THR A 195 -2.53 -10.75 -23.97
CA THR A 195 -1.71 -10.73 -22.77
C THR A 195 -2.57 -11.06 -21.55
N TYR A 196 -1.98 -11.67 -20.54
CA TYR A 196 -2.64 -12.15 -19.32
C TYR A 196 -1.84 -11.73 -18.09
N ALA A 197 -2.52 -11.47 -16.97
CA ALA A 197 -1.85 -11.15 -15.71
C ALA A 197 -1.36 -12.41 -14.98
N LYS A 198 -2.00 -13.57 -15.19
CA LYS A 198 -1.65 -14.83 -14.53
C LYS A 198 -1.63 -16.02 -15.48
N VAL A 199 -0.90 -17.06 -15.11
CA VAL A 199 -0.88 -18.35 -15.82
C VAL A 199 -1.11 -19.48 -14.83
N LYS A 200 -2.19 -20.24 -15.02
CA LYS A 200 -2.55 -21.39 -14.19
C LYS A 200 -2.10 -22.70 -14.84
N TYR A 201 -1.49 -23.56 -14.05
CA TYR A 201 -1.10 -24.95 -14.34
C TYR A 201 -2.01 -25.87 -13.52
N GLU A 202 -2.90 -26.60 -14.18
CA GLU A 202 -3.81 -27.54 -13.53
C GLU A 202 -3.18 -28.93 -13.42
N GLY A 203 -3.21 -29.50 -12.22
CA GLY A 203 -2.69 -30.84 -11.92
C GLY A 203 -1.19 -30.97 -12.21
N VAL A 204 -0.40 -30.02 -11.73
CA VAL A 204 1.06 -30.02 -11.87
C VAL A 204 1.71 -31.11 -11.01
N TYR A 205 1.09 -31.42 -9.86
CA TYR A 205 1.27 -32.66 -9.11
C TYR A 205 -0.10 -33.31 -8.87
N PRO A 206 -0.17 -34.59 -8.44
CA PRO A 206 -1.45 -35.21 -8.08
C PRO A 206 -2.23 -34.38 -7.06
N GLY A 207 -3.31 -33.73 -7.52
CA GLY A 207 -4.14 -32.86 -6.70
C GLY A 207 -3.53 -31.49 -6.35
N VAL A 208 -2.50 -31.04 -7.07
CA VAL A 208 -1.89 -29.71 -6.86
C VAL A 208 -1.92 -28.91 -8.15
N ASP A 209 -2.46 -27.69 -8.08
CA ASP A 209 -2.37 -26.67 -9.12
C ASP A 209 -1.26 -25.67 -8.79
N LEU A 210 -0.74 -24.98 -9.81
CA LEU A 210 0.27 -23.92 -9.67
C LEU A 210 -0.18 -22.67 -10.44
N VAL A 211 -0.12 -21.51 -9.82
CA VAL A 211 -0.50 -20.23 -10.45
C VAL A 211 0.72 -19.32 -10.46
N TYR A 212 1.19 -18.93 -11.64
CA TYR A 212 2.22 -17.92 -11.81
C TYR A 212 1.61 -16.54 -12.00
N TYR A 213 2.23 -15.52 -11.41
CA TYR A 213 1.88 -14.12 -11.62
C TYR A 213 3.12 -13.24 -11.45
N GLY A 214 3.05 -12.01 -11.96
CA GLY A 214 4.13 -11.04 -11.80
C GLY A 214 3.91 -10.20 -10.55
N ASN A 215 4.99 -9.91 -9.81
CA ASN A 215 4.97 -8.97 -8.70
C ASN A 215 6.15 -8.01 -8.73
N GLN A 216 5.90 -6.68 -8.84
CA GLN A 216 6.96 -5.65 -8.88
C GLN A 216 8.20 -6.10 -9.60
N ARG A 217 7.91 -6.79 -10.70
CA ARG A 217 8.88 -7.19 -11.66
C ARG A 217 9.77 -8.38 -11.25
N GLN A 218 9.22 -9.26 -10.43
CA GLN A 218 9.69 -10.59 -10.07
C GLN A 218 8.58 -11.62 -10.37
N LEU A 219 8.98 -12.86 -10.67
CA LEU A 219 8.04 -13.96 -10.90
C LEU A 219 7.62 -14.54 -9.54
N GLU A 220 6.32 -14.51 -9.24
CA GLU A 220 5.73 -15.13 -8.06
C GLU A 220 4.87 -16.34 -8.46
N TYR A 221 4.56 -17.16 -7.47
CA TYR A 221 3.72 -18.32 -7.65
C TYR A 221 2.99 -18.78 -6.39
N ASP A 222 1.81 -19.34 -6.59
CA ASP A 222 1.04 -20.03 -5.54
C ASP A 222 0.93 -21.52 -5.87
N PHE A 223 1.09 -22.40 -4.87
CA PHE A 223 0.66 -23.79 -4.97
C PHE A 223 -0.70 -23.96 -4.29
N VAL A 224 -1.68 -24.49 -5.03
CA VAL A 224 -3.03 -24.80 -4.53
C VAL A 224 -3.15 -26.31 -4.41
N VAL A 225 -3.06 -26.81 -3.18
CA VAL A 225 -3.08 -28.24 -2.85
C VAL A 225 -4.51 -28.63 -2.49
N ALA A 226 -5.14 -29.50 -3.27
CA ALA A 226 -6.51 -29.97 -3.05
C ALA A 226 -6.64 -30.84 -1.79
N PRO A 227 -7.85 -31.00 -1.22
CA PRO A 227 -8.08 -31.94 -0.13
C PRO A 227 -7.50 -33.34 -0.41
N GLY A 228 -6.74 -33.85 0.54
CA GLY A 228 -6.08 -35.17 0.49
C GLY A 228 -4.81 -35.22 -0.37
N ALA A 229 -4.46 -34.14 -1.08
CA ALA A 229 -3.21 -34.08 -1.83
C ALA A 229 -2.02 -33.85 -0.87
N ASP A 230 -0.86 -34.38 -1.26
CA ASP A 230 0.36 -34.32 -0.45
C ASP A 230 1.25 -33.12 -0.87
N PRO A 231 1.38 -32.07 -0.06
CA PRO A 231 2.24 -30.93 -0.35
C PRO A 231 3.73 -31.31 -0.36
N LYS A 232 4.12 -32.45 0.25
CA LYS A 232 5.51 -32.94 0.21
C LYS A 232 5.92 -33.43 -1.18
N ALA A 233 4.97 -33.62 -2.09
CA ALA A 233 5.27 -33.92 -3.49
C ALA A 233 5.92 -32.73 -4.22
N ILE A 234 5.74 -31.52 -3.71
CA ILE A 234 6.26 -30.29 -4.34
C ILE A 234 7.75 -30.17 -4.05
N ALA A 235 8.56 -30.23 -5.09
CA ALA A 235 9.99 -30.05 -5.02
C ALA A 235 10.49 -29.26 -6.24
N LEU A 236 11.31 -28.24 -5.99
CA LEU A 236 11.86 -27.35 -7.00
C LEU A 236 13.36 -27.60 -7.12
N GLU A 237 13.80 -27.90 -8.33
CA GLU A 237 15.22 -27.92 -8.69
C GLU A 237 15.58 -26.54 -9.26
N ILE A 238 16.54 -25.88 -8.61
CA ILE A 238 17.03 -24.58 -9.04
C ILE A 238 18.37 -24.77 -9.73
N GLU A 239 18.44 -24.42 -11.01
CA GLU A 239 19.70 -24.40 -11.76
C GLU A 239 20.05 -22.96 -12.14
N THR A 240 21.33 -22.60 -11.97
CA THR A 240 21.87 -21.35 -12.52
C THR A 240 23.00 -21.68 -13.48
N ARG A 241 23.12 -20.93 -14.58
CA ARG A 241 24.35 -20.96 -15.40
C ARG A 241 25.27 -19.84 -14.95
N SER A 242 26.33 -20.22 -14.24
CA SER A 242 27.41 -19.33 -13.83
C SER A 242 28.66 -19.56 -14.68
N SER A 243 29.25 -18.47 -15.17
CA SER A 243 30.59 -18.38 -15.75
C SER A 243 31.71 -18.60 -14.74
N LYS A 244 31.41 -18.50 -13.42
CA LYS A 244 32.36 -18.69 -12.31
C LYS A 244 32.23 -20.04 -11.61
N LEU A 245 31.07 -20.69 -11.66
CA LEU A 245 30.89 -22.07 -11.19
C LEU A 245 30.93 -23.03 -12.39
N GLU A 246 32.10 -23.60 -12.67
CA GLU A 246 32.21 -24.76 -13.56
C GLU A 246 31.38 -25.93 -13.00
N ASN A 247 30.19 -26.17 -13.55
CA ASN A 247 29.34 -27.34 -13.30
C ASN A 247 28.98 -27.64 -11.82
N ARG A 248 28.81 -26.62 -10.97
CA ARG A 248 28.29 -26.81 -9.61
C ARG A 248 26.91 -26.17 -9.45
N ASN A 249 26.01 -26.85 -8.75
CA ASN A 249 24.69 -26.32 -8.39
C ASN A 249 24.82 -24.96 -7.69
N PRO A 250 23.84 -24.04 -7.87
CA PRO A 250 23.83 -22.76 -7.17
C PRO A 250 23.89 -22.99 -5.66
N LYS A 251 24.59 -22.11 -4.95
CA LYS A 251 24.51 -22.07 -3.50
C LYS A 251 23.11 -21.60 -3.12
N LEU A 252 22.28 -22.53 -2.66
CA LEU A 252 20.99 -22.25 -2.06
C LEU A 252 21.19 -22.09 -0.56
N ALA A 253 20.56 -21.08 0.04
CA ALA A 253 20.52 -20.90 1.47
C ALA A 253 19.11 -20.51 1.91
N VAL A 254 18.66 -21.04 3.04
CA VAL A 254 17.49 -20.50 3.75
C VAL A 254 18.03 -19.65 4.89
N GLU A 255 17.76 -18.35 4.87
CA GLU A 255 18.22 -17.43 5.90
C GLU A 255 17.41 -17.55 7.20
N THR A 256 17.88 -16.88 8.26
CA THR A 256 17.16 -16.83 9.55
C THR A 256 15.78 -16.18 9.43
N SER A 257 15.55 -15.33 8.42
CA SER A 257 14.21 -14.80 8.08
C SER A 257 13.24 -15.85 7.53
N GLY A 258 13.75 -17.00 7.08
CA GLY A 258 13.00 -18.02 6.34
C GLY A 258 12.99 -17.80 4.83
N ASP A 259 13.62 -16.73 4.31
CA ASP A 259 13.74 -16.48 2.88
C ASP A 259 14.68 -17.50 2.22
N LEU A 260 14.35 -17.92 1.00
CA LEU A 260 15.26 -18.68 0.14
C LEU A 260 16.11 -17.71 -0.67
N VAL A 261 17.43 -17.89 -0.58
CA VAL A 261 18.44 -17.08 -1.25
C VAL A 261 19.21 -17.92 -2.26
N ILE A 262 19.33 -17.39 -3.48
CA ILE A 262 19.95 -18.04 -4.63
C ILE A 262 21.04 -17.13 -5.18
N GLU A 263 22.29 -17.58 -5.13
CA GLU A 263 23.41 -16.85 -5.72
C GLU A 263 23.46 -17.07 -7.24
N THR A 264 23.50 -15.98 -8.02
CA THR A 264 23.63 -16.01 -9.48
C THR A 264 24.78 -15.12 -9.94
N ASP A 265 25.26 -15.32 -11.17
CA ASP A 265 26.25 -14.44 -11.80
C ASP A 265 25.78 -12.97 -11.94
N GLY A 266 24.46 -12.77 -11.95
CA GLY A 266 23.81 -11.47 -11.97
C GLY A 266 23.59 -10.88 -10.57
N GLY A 267 23.97 -11.56 -9.49
CA GLY A 267 23.69 -11.17 -8.11
C GLY A 267 22.76 -12.15 -7.39
N GLU A 268 22.29 -11.77 -6.22
CA GLU A 268 21.41 -12.59 -5.38
C GLU A 268 19.95 -12.50 -5.85
N VAL A 269 19.27 -13.65 -5.95
CA VAL A 269 17.82 -13.76 -6.13
C VAL A 269 17.21 -14.30 -4.83
N ARG A 270 16.14 -13.68 -4.37
CA ARG A 270 15.49 -13.99 -3.09
C ARG A 270 14.02 -14.32 -3.31
N PHE A 271 13.55 -15.39 -2.68
CA PHE A 271 12.14 -15.72 -2.54
C PHE A 271 11.75 -15.59 -1.07
N HIS A 272 10.66 -14.87 -0.79
CA HIS A 272 10.17 -14.65 0.56
C HIS A 272 9.65 -15.94 1.18
N LYS A 273 9.81 -16.08 2.50
CA LYS A 273 9.26 -17.20 3.27
C LYS A 273 7.79 -17.43 2.86
N PRO A 274 7.38 -18.68 2.50
CA PRO A 274 6.02 -18.96 2.09
C PRO A 274 5.05 -18.77 3.26
N VAL A 275 3.94 -18.09 3.02
CA VAL A 275 2.77 -18.12 3.90
C VAL A 275 1.89 -19.28 3.49
N VAL A 276 1.50 -20.09 4.46
CA VAL A 276 0.70 -21.29 4.22
C VAL A 276 -0.64 -21.16 4.93
N TYR A 277 -1.73 -21.48 4.26
CA TYR A 277 -3.05 -21.35 4.87
C TYR A 277 -4.08 -22.35 4.31
N GLN A 278 -5.12 -22.61 5.09
CA GLN A 278 -6.30 -23.35 4.66
C GLN A 278 -7.54 -22.51 4.76
N GLU A 279 -8.46 -22.66 3.82
CA GLU A 279 -9.79 -22.09 3.95
C GLU A 279 -10.54 -22.84 5.07
N GLN A 280 -10.96 -22.13 6.10
CA GLN A 280 -11.89 -22.64 7.10
C GLN A 280 -13.30 -22.64 6.52
N SER A 281 -14.00 -23.76 6.71
CA SER A 281 -15.46 -23.78 6.57
C SER A 281 -16.04 -22.89 7.67
N SER A 282 -16.81 -21.89 7.23
CA SER A 282 -17.64 -20.97 8.03
C SER A 282 -18.01 -21.54 9.41
N VAL A 283 -17.36 -21.01 10.45
CA VAL A 283 -17.94 -20.96 11.79
C VAL A 283 -18.87 -19.76 11.80
N VAL A 284 -20.05 -19.94 12.38
CA VAL A 284 -21.19 -19.03 12.32
C VAL A 284 -20.84 -17.66 12.91
N SER A 285 -20.51 -16.68 12.08
CA SER A 285 -20.56 -15.25 12.43
C SER A 285 -21.85 -14.60 11.94
N ARG A 286 -22.28 -13.56 12.64
CA ARG A 286 -23.59 -12.91 12.57
C ARG A 286 -23.61 -11.87 11.45
N GLN A 287 -24.49 -12.05 10.46
CA GLN A 287 -24.91 -10.96 9.59
C GLN A 287 -25.93 -10.08 10.32
N LEU A 288 -25.52 -8.87 10.72
CA LEU A 288 -26.40 -7.78 11.15
C LEU A 288 -26.65 -6.84 9.95
N SER A 289 -27.87 -6.32 9.86
CA SER A 289 -28.25 -5.17 9.03
C SER A 289 -27.39 -3.93 9.37
N PRO A 290 -27.21 -2.97 8.44
CA PRO A 290 -26.22 -1.91 8.51
C PRO A 290 -26.25 -1.18 9.86
N ILE A 291 -25.05 -0.95 10.41
CA ILE A 291 -24.84 -0.14 11.61
C ILE A 291 -25.50 1.23 11.38
N SER A 292 -26.72 1.37 11.89
CA SER A 292 -27.19 2.65 12.39
C SER A 292 -26.45 2.86 13.71
N PHE A 293 -25.84 4.03 13.88
CA PHE A 293 -25.16 4.44 15.11
C PHE A 293 -26.20 4.68 16.24
N GLN A 294 -26.96 3.65 16.65
CA GLN A 294 -27.84 3.65 17.81
C GLN A 294 -28.15 2.21 18.30
N ALA A 295 -28.15 2.03 19.62
CA ALA A 295 -28.10 0.77 20.34
C ALA A 295 -29.37 -0.13 20.28
N GLN A 296 -29.14 -1.43 20.59
CA GLN A 296 -30.06 -2.49 21.10
C GLN A 296 -31.30 -2.87 20.28
N ASP A 297 -31.32 -4.07 19.68
CA ASP A 297 -32.52 -4.92 19.66
C ASP A 297 -32.22 -6.42 19.49
N THR A 298 -33.09 -7.24 20.10
CA THR A 298 -33.04 -8.67 20.36
C THR A 298 -34.13 -9.41 19.57
N ALA A 299 -33.84 -9.95 18.36
CA ALA A 299 -34.62 -11.06 17.78
C ALA A 299 -33.99 -11.65 16.50
N ALA A 300 -34.07 -12.98 16.38
CA ALA A 300 -33.37 -13.82 15.42
C ALA A 300 -33.99 -13.86 14.00
N HIS A 301 -33.14 -13.76 12.96
CA HIS A 301 -33.45 -14.02 11.54
C HIS A 301 -32.26 -14.76 10.83
N PRO A 302 -32.48 -15.45 9.68
CA PRO A 302 -31.64 -16.56 9.19
C PRO A 302 -30.53 -16.19 8.15
N LYS A 303 -29.62 -17.15 7.83
CA LYS A 303 -28.15 -17.01 7.62
C LYS A 303 -27.63 -17.36 6.20
N SER A 304 -26.51 -16.75 5.73
CA SER A 304 -25.72 -17.15 4.53
C SER A 304 -24.17 -17.12 4.76
N LYS A 305 -23.37 -17.70 3.85
CA LYS A 305 -21.98 -18.23 4.03
C LYS A 305 -20.91 -17.62 3.08
N ILE A 306 -19.74 -17.16 3.58
CA ILE A 306 -18.39 -17.18 2.93
C ILE A 306 -17.28 -17.50 4.01
N GLN A 307 -16.00 -17.69 3.63
CA GLN A 307 -14.97 -18.60 4.19
C GLN A 307 -13.74 -17.90 4.82
N ASN A 308 -13.42 -18.19 6.10
CA ASN A 308 -12.20 -17.73 6.82
C ASN A 308 -10.91 -18.41 6.31
N ARG A 309 -9.71 -17.88 6.62
CA ARG A 309 -8.41 -18.54 6.36
C ARG A 309 -7.68 -18.87 7.67
N LYS A 310 -7.27 -20.13 7.88
CA LYS A 310 -6.36 -20.55 8.96
C LYS A 310 -4.93 -20.49 8.47
N LEU A 311 -4.12 -19.56 8.96
CA LEU A 311 -2.68 -19.58 8.73
C LEU A 311 -2.02 -20.79 9.41
N LEU A 312 -0.97 -21.30 8.79
CA LEU A 312 -0.17 -22.44 9.22
C LEU A 312 1.30 -22.08 9.08
N ASP A 313 2.11 -22.59 9.99
CA ASP A 313 3.56 -22.47 9.85
C ASP A 313 4.03 -23.19 8.58
N GLY A 314 4.74 -22.46 7.73
CA GLY A 314 5.37 -22.95 6.53
C GLY A 314 6.79 -22.42 6.38
N ARG A 315 7.68 -23.20 5.76
CA ARG A 315 9.04 -22.75 5.42
C ARG A 315 9.60 -23.48 4.20
N TYR A 316 10.57 -22.84 3.56
CA TYR A 316 11.47 -23.54 2.66
C TYR A 316 12.36 -24.51 3.44
N VAL A 317 12.61 -25.67 2.86
CA VAL A 317 13.63 -26.62 3.30
C VAL A 317 14.49 -27.03 2.11
N LEU A 318 15.80 -27.13 2.35
CA LEU A 318 16.74 -27.64 1.34
C LEU A 318 16.95 -29.13 1.58
N THR A 319 16.69 -29.93 0.55
CA THR A 319 16.90 -31.38 0.59
C THR A 319 18.38 -31.74 0.34
N ALA A 320 18.77 -32.98 0.66
CA ALA A 320 20.14 -33.46 0.48
C ALA A 320 20.64 -33.42 -0.98
N ASP A 321 19.72 -33.43 -1.95
CA ASP A 321 19.97 -33.30 -3.39
C ASP A 321 19.86 -31.85 -3.90
N ASN A 322 19.94 -30.86 -3.00
CA ASN A 322 19.92 -29.41 -3.31
C ASN A 322 18.64 -28.97 -4.03
N ARG A 323 17.49 -29.52 -3.62
CA ARG A 323 16.16 -29.08 -4.05
C ARG A 323 15.52 -28.24 -2.96
N VAL A 324 14.65 -27.32 -3.38
CA VAL A 324 13.80 -26.55 -2.49
C VAL A 324 12.50 -27.33 -2.34
N ALA A 325 12.13 -27.66 -1.11
CA ALA A 325 10.83 -28.23 -0.78
C ALA A 325 10.15 -27.36 0.27
N PHE A 326 8.91 -27.71 0.61
CA PHE A 326 8.11 -27.03 1.61
C PHE A 326 7.94 -27.92 2.82
N GLU A 327 8.21 -27.36 4.00
CA GLU A 327 7.77 -27.95 5.25
C GLU A 327 6.56 -27.15 5.75
N VAL A 328 5.45 -27.85 5.95
CA VAL A 328 4.19 -27.28 6.41
C VAL A 328 3.81 -27.95 7.73
N ALA A 329 3.38 -27.15 8.70
CA ALA A 329 2.86 -27.63 9.97
C ALA A 329 1.60 -28.51 9.79
N ALA A 330 1.17 -29.18 10.87
CA ALA A 330 0.00 -30.03 10.82
C ALA A 330 -1.24 -29.26 10.33
N TYR A 331 -1.92 -29.80 9.32
CA TYR A 331 -3.06 -29.17 8.65
C TYR A 331 -4.22 -30.16 8.48
N ASP A 332 -5.41 -29.64 8.23
CA ASP A 332 -6.63 -30.42 7.99
C ASP A 332 -6.65 -30.95 6.55
N ALA A 333 -6.19 -32.18 6.34
CA ALA A 333 -6.11 -32.76 4.99
C ALA A 333 -7.46 -32.84 4.26
N ALA A 334 -8.61 -32.62 4.91
CA ALA A 334 -9.90 -32.54 4.23
C ALA A 334 -10.17 -31.19 3.55
N LYS A 335 -9.26 -30.21 3.66
CA LYS A 335 -9.41 -28.86 3.11
C LYS A 335 -8.28 -28.51 2.14
N PRO A 336 -8.54 -27.63 1.15
CA PRO A 336 -7.48 -27.09 0.32
C PRO A 336 -6.42 -26.37 1.18
N LEU A 337 -5.16 -26.46 0.76
CA LEU A 337 -4.01 -25.80 1.37
C LEU A 337 -3.34 -24.93 0.31
N ILE A 338 -3.15 -23.65 0.62
CA ILE A 338 -2.51 -22.67 -0.27
C ILE A 338 -1.14 -22.34 0.31
N ILE A 339 -0.13 -22.33 -0.55
CA ILE A 339 1.24 -21.88 -0.24
C ILE A 339 1.49 -20.62 -1.11
N ASP A 340 1.49 -19.45 -0.47
CA ASP A 340 1.57 -18.11 -1.06
C ASP A 340 2.74 -17.31 -0.41
N PRO A 341 3.78 -16.93 -1.16
CA PRO A 341 4.93 -16.21 -0.61
C PRO A 341 4.78 -14.67 -0.45
N VAL A 342 3.61 -14.06 -0.65
CA VAL A 342 3.48 -12.59 -0.79
C VAL A 342 3.42 -11.78 0.53
N MET A 343 2.94 -12.36 1.64
CA MET A 343 2.89 -11.63 2.92
C MET A 343 4.25 -11.67 3.64
N VAL A 344 4.95 -10.53 3.69
CA VAL A 344 6.34 -10.42 4.17
C VAL A 344 6.43 -10.47 5.69
N TYR A 345 5.60 -9.68 6.37
CA TYR A 345 5.44 -9.76 7.83
C TYR A 345 4.05 -9.27 8.24
N SER A 346 3.62 -9.72 9.41
CA SER A 346 2.43 -9.24 10.09
C SER A 346 2.64 -9.38 11.60
N THR A 347 2.56 -8.26 12.33
CA THR A 347 2.84 -8.21 13.77
C THR A 347 1.76 -7.44 14.52
N TYR A 348 1.67 -7.70 15.82
CA TYR A 348 0.88 -6.91 16.77
C TYR A 348 1.76 -6.15 17.74
N LEU A 349 1.19 -5.06 18.25
CA LEU A 349 1.73 -4.21 19.29
C LEU A 349 0.59 -3.82 20.23
N GLY A 350 0.60 -4.33 21.46
CA GLY A 350 -0.41 -4.02 22.46
C GLY A 350 -0.09 -4.55 23.85
N GLY A 351 -0.98 -4.24 24.80
CA GLY A 351 -0.92 -4.63 26.20
C GLY A 351 -2.32 -4.82 26.79
N VAL A 352 -2.49 -4.60 28.09
CA VAL A 352 -3.79 -4.68 28.76
C VAL A 352 -4.58 -3.39 28.53
N GLY A 353 -5.49 -3.42 27.57
CA GLY A 353 -6.43 -2.34 27.27
C GLY A 353 -6.73 -2.22 25.78
N PHE A 354 -7.33 -1.09 25.39
CA PHE A 354 -7.50 -0.76 23.98
C PHE A 354 -6.20 -0.14 23.44
N ASP A 355 -5.57 -0.78 22.47
CA ASP A 355 -4.54 -0.18 21.62
C ASP A 355 -4.97 -0.25 20.17
N GLY A 356 -4.81 0.85 19.43
CA GLY A 356 -5.17 0.84 18.02
C GLY A 356 -4.55 1.95 17.20
N ALA A 357 -4.19 1.60 15.96
CA ALA A 357 -3.58 2.53 15.01
C ALA A 357 -4.63 3.23 14.16
N ASN A 358 -4.37 4.49 13.83
CA ASN A 358 -5.20 5.32 12.95
C ASN A 358 -4.47 5.71 11.66
N GLY A 359 -3.13 5.71 11.66
CA GLY A 359 -2.35 6.14 10.50
C GLY A 359 -0.99 5.44 10.40
N ILE A 360 -0.53 5.26 9.17
CA ILE A 360 0.78 4.68 8.84
C ILE A 360 1.49 5.49 7.78
N ALA A 361 2.82 5.62 7.91
CA ALA A 361 3.72 6.15 6.90
C ALA A 361 4.95 5.24 6.75
N VAL A 362 5.64 5.32 5.62
CA VAL A 362 6.85 4.53 5.35
C VAL A 362 7.96 5.43 4.85
N ASP A 363 9.19 5.22 5.32
CA ASP A 363 10.36 5.92 4.80
C ASP A 363 11.01 5.17 3.62
N SER A 364 11.99 5.81 2.97
CA SER A 364 12.69 5.22 1.82
C SER A 364 13.53 3.99 2.15
N SER A 365 13.72 3.66 3.43
CA SER A 365 14.38 2.42 3.86
C SER A 365 13.40 1.25 4.04
N GLY A 366 12.09 1.52 3.93
CA GLY A 366 11.03 0.55 4.18
C GLY A 366 10.62 0.44 5.65
N SER A 367 11.10 1.35 6.52
CA SER A 367 10.68 1.37 7.94
C SER A 367 9.27 1.95 8.06
N ALA A 368 8.38 1.25 8.76
CA ALA A 368 7.00 1.67 8.99
C ALA A 368 6.89 2.54 10.25
N TYR A 369 6.09 3.60 10.18
CA TYR A 369 5.78 4.53 11.26
C TYR A 369 4.29 4.52 11.47
N VAL A 370 3.86 4.28 12.70
CA VAL A 370 2.44 4.12 13.05
C VAL A 370 2.09 5.10 14.15
N THR A 371 0.90 5.70 14.02
CA THR A 371 0.29 6.48 15.11
C THR A 371 -1.11 6.01 15.41
N GLY A 372 -1.56 6.28 16.62
CA GLY A 372 -2.86 5.81 17.10
C GLY A 372 -3.13 6.26 18.52
N ARG A 373 -3.87 5.42 19.25
CA ARG A 373 -4.10 5.56 20.69
C ARG A 373 -3.71 4.29 21.42
N ALA A 374 -3.25 4.45 22.64
CA ALA A 374 -3.00 3.37 23.56
C ALA A 374 -3.62 3.70 24.92
N SER A 375 -4.46 2.81 25.43
CA SER A 375 -4.98 2.83 26.80
C SER A 375 -4.12 1.94 27.71
N SER A 376 -3.37 1.00 27.13
CA SER A 376 -2.53 0.05 27.85
C SER A 376 -1.42 0.74 28.64
N LEU A 377 -1.13 0.23 29.84
CA LEU A 377 -0.04 0.71 30.70
C LEU A 377 1.29 0.00 30.42
N ASP A 378 1.22 -1.15 29.75
CA ASP A 378 2.30 -2.07 29.44
C ASP A 378 2.55 -2.20 27.93
N PHE A 379 2.15 -1.18 27.15
CA PHE A 379 2.41 -1.13 25.71
C PHE A 379 3.91 -1.34 25.40
N PRO A 380 4.30 -2.05 24.33
CA PRO A 380 5.70 -2.26 23.98
C PRO A 380 6.43 -0.95 23.66
N LEU A 381 7.30 -0.50 24.58
CA LEU A 381 8.12 0.70 24.42
C LEU A 381 9.57 0.38 24.13
N VAL A 382 10.18 1.13 23.21
CA VAL A 382 11.62 1.09 22.92
C VAL A 382 12.11 2.53 22.76
N ARG A 383 13.13 2.90 23.54
CA ARG A 383 13.73 4.27 23.54
C ARG A 383 12.66 5.39 23.58
N PRO A 384 11.68 5.33 24.49
CA PRO A 384 10.54 6.25 24.46
C PRO A 384 10.95 7.69 24.80
N LEU A 385 10.24 8.66 24.21
CA LEU A 385 10.20 10.04 24.70
C LEU A 385 9.44 10.11 26.03
N GLN A 386 8.29 9.44 26.12
CA GLN A 386 7.49 9.28 27.34
C GLN A 386 7.38 7.79 27.66
N ALA A 387 7.99 7.37 28.76
CA ALA A 387 8.08 5.98 29.19
C ALA A 387 6.83 5.46 29.94
N ALA A 388 5.84 6.31 30.14
CA ALA A 388 4.58 5.97 30.78
C ALA A 388 3.46 6.80 30.15
N ARG A 389 2.27 6.21 30.11
CA ARG A 389 1.05 6.88 29.70
C ARG A 389 0.63 7.88 30.78
N ASN A 390 0.30 9.10 30.36
CA ASN A 390 -0.35 10.08 31.22
C ASN A 390 -1.87 10.02 30.94
N GLY A 391 -2.73 10.22 31.95
CA GLY A 391 -4.19 10.26 31.74
C GLY A 391 -4.87 8.88 31.62
N ASN A 392 -5.83 8.73 30.70
CA ASN A 392 -6.54 7.46 30.38
C ASN A 392 -6.17 6.90 28.98
N ASP A 393 -5.87 7.78 28.03
CA ASP A 393 -5.48 7.46 26.67
C ASP A 393 -4.37 8.42 26.25
N SER A 394 -3.34 7.94 25.59
CA SER A 394 -2.33 8.82 24.98
C SER A 394 -2.14 8.46 23.51
N ALA A 395 -1.72 9.46 22.73
CA ALA A 395 -1.32 9.19 21.36
C ALA A 395 -0.10 8.27 21.39
N LEU A 396 -0.07 7.34 20.44
CA LEU A 396 1.05 6.42 20.26
C LEU A 396 1.87 6.85 19.05
N VAL A 397 3.19 6.74 19.12
CA VAL A 397 4.07 6.82 17.95
C VAL A 397 5.10 5.69 17.98
N THR A 398 5.05 4.85 16.95
CA THR A 398 5.88 3.64 16.84
C THR A 398 6.60 3.63 15.51
N LYS A 399 7.88 3.25 15.51
CA LYS A 399 8.64 2.95 14.29
C LYS A 399 9.14 1.51 14.33
N LEU A 400 8.81 0.75 13.28
CA LEU A 400 9.30 -0.61 13.04
C LEU A 400 10.45 -0.58 12.04
N ASN A 401 11.39 -1.52 12.16
CA ASN A 401 12.41 -1.71 11.13
C ASN A 401 11.78 -2.25 9.83
N ALA A 402 12.53 -2.20 8.72
CA ALA A 402 12.02 -2.62 7.41
C ALA A 402 11.63 -4.10 7.29
N ALA A 403 12.15 -4.94 8.19
CA ALA A 403 11.84 -6.35 8.28
C ALA A 403 10.60 -6.65 9.15
N GLY A 404 10.04 -5.64 9.84
CA GLY A 404 8.94 -5.81 10.80
C GLY A 404 9.33 -6.59 12.06
N SER A 405 10.60 -6.93 12.25
CA SER A 405 11.08 -7.84 13.30
C SER A 405 11.44 -7.15 14.61
N ALA A 406 11.53 -5.81 14.62
CA ALA A 406 11.86 -5.06 15.82
C ALA A 406 11.33 -3.62 15.78
N LEU A 407 11.00 -3.11 16.97
CA LEU A 407 10.78 -1.69 17.20
C LEU A 407 12.11 -0.93 17.17
N VAL A 408 12.18 0.11 16.34
CA VAL A 408 13.29 1.09 16.36
C VAL A 408 13.08 2.04 17.53
N TYR A 409 11.86 2.55 17.67
CA TYR A 409 11.36 3.25 18.84
C TYR A 409 9.84 3.06 18.97
N SER A 410 9.32 3.26 20.18
CA SER A 410 7.88 3.31 20.48
C SER A 410 7.70 4.17 21.73
N THR A 411 6.78 5.14 21.67
CA THR A 411 6.57 6.14 22.72
C THR A 411 5.10 6.54 22.83
N TYR A 412 4.67 6.87 24.05
CA TYR A 412 3.48 7.69 24.24
C TYR A 412 3.78 9.15 23.87
N LEU A 413 2.72 9.88 23.54
CA LEU A 413 2.67 11.32 23.33
C LEU A 413 1.34 11.85 23.89
N GLY A 414 1.37 12.39 25.10
CA GLY A 414 0.16 12.92 25.75
C GLY A 414 0.41 13.50 27.15
N GLY A 415 -0.66 14.04 27.72
CA GLY A 415 -0.74 14.63 29.04
C GLY A 415 -1.80 13.95 29.91
N SER A 416 -2.39 14.70 30.85
CA SER A 416 -3.24 14.17 31.91
C SER A 416 -4.65 13.74 31.48
N PHE A 417 -5.06 14.03 30.24
CA PHE A 417 -6.36 13.66 29.66
C PHE A 417 -6.18 12.86 28.37
N ALA A 418 -7.28 12.56 27.68
CA ALA A 418 -7.25 11.78 26.46
C ALA A 418 -6.58 12.56 25.33
N ASP A 419 -5.53 11.97 24.75
CA ASP A 419 -4.88 12.46 23.55
C ASP A 419 -4.80 11.32 22.52
N TYR A 420 -5.01 11.64 21.25
CA TYR A 420 -5.12 10.63 20.17
C TYR A 420 -4.29 11.03 18.96
N GLY A 421 -3.47 10.12 18.43
CA GLY A 421 -2.83 10.29 17.12
C GLY A 421 -3.76 9.82 16.02
N LEU A 422 -4.06 10.68 15.05
CA LEU A 422 -4.98 10.38 13.94
C LEU A 422 -4.28 10.32 12.58
N GLY A 423 -3.22 11.11 12.38
CA GLY A 423 -2.46 11.12 11.13
C GLY A 423 -0.96 11.17 11.37
N ILE A 424 -0.21 10.46 10.53
CA ILE A 424 1.26 10.46 10.56
C ILE A 424 1.85 10.63 9.15
N ALA A 425 2.93 11.41 9.05
CA ALA A 425 3.77 11.54 7.87
C ALA A 425 5.24 11.47 8.26
N VAL A 426 6.12 11.16 7.31
CA VAL A 426 7.58 11.08 7.55
C VAL A 426 8.34 11.87 6.50
N ASP A 427 9.35 12.64 6.92
CA ASP A 427 10.22 13.35 6.00
C ASP A 427 11.39 12.47 5.50
N ARG A 428 12.13 12.96 4.50
CA ARG A 428 13.29 12.25 3.93
C ARG A 428 14.43 12.00 4.93
N HIS A 429 14.42 12.66 6.08
CA HIS A 429 15.41 12.51 7.14
C HIS A 429 14.97 11.49 8.21
N GLY A 430 13.76 10.91 8.06
CA GLY A 430 13.20 9.93 8.99
C GLY A 430 12.52 10.55 10.21
N SER A 431 12.24 11.86 10.18
CA SER A 431 11.47 12.53 11.25
C SER A 431 9.99 12.28 11.06
N ALA A 432 9.32 11.82 12.12
CA ALA A 432 7.87 11.61 12.13
C ALA A 432 7.11 12.90 12.48
N TYR A 433 6.03 13.15 11.75
CA TYR A 433 5.10 14.25 11.95
C TYR A 433 3.73 13.67 12.29
N VAL A 434 3.16 14.07 13.41
CA VAL A 434 1.90 13.51 13.94
C VAL A 434 0.91 14.64 14.18
N THR A 435 -0.34 14.40 13.79
CA THR A 435 -1.50 15.22 14.14
C THR A 435 -2.56 14.38 14.82
N GLY A 436 -3.45 15.05 15.55
CA GLY A 436 -4.56 14.37 16.20
C GLY A 436 -5.35 15.31 17.08
N VAL A 437 -5.83 14.78 18.21
CA VAL A 437 -6.61 15.50 19.22
C VAL A 437 -5.80 15.55 20.51
N ALA A 438 -5.70 16.73 21.10
CA ALA A 438 -5.15 16.93 22.43
C ALA A 438 -6.24 17.47 23.37
N GLY A 439 -6.68 16.64 24.32
CA GLY A 439 -7.58 17.06 25.41
C GLY A 439 -6.81 17.49 26.66
N SER A 440 -5.50 17.25 26.69
CA SER A 440 -4.63 17.56 27.82
C SER A 440 -4.17 19.02 27.80
N VAL A 441 -4.33 19.73 28.93
CA VAL A 441 -3.75 21.08 29.14
C VAL A 441 -2.23 21.07 29.32
N ASP A 442 -1.68 19.89 29.60
CA ASP A 442 -0.27 19.57 29.79
C ASP A 442 0.26 18.68 28.66
N PHE A 443 -0.38 18.72 27.48
CA PHE A 443 0.14 18.05 26.29
C PHE A 443 1.58 18.55 26.01
N PRO A 444 2.52 17.68 25.64
CA PRO A 444 3.91 18.08 25.43
C PRO A 444 4.04 19.10 24.30
N THR A 445 4.36 20.35 24.62
CA THR A 445 4.68 21.41 23.64
C THR A 445 6.15 21.83 23.76
N THR A 446 6.70 22.43 22.70
CA THR A 446 8.08 22.95 22.69
C THR A 446 8.14 24.44 22.97
N SER A 447 9.28 24.92 23.46
CA SER A 447 9.55 26.36 23.51
C SER A 447 9.53 26.94 22.09
N GLY A 448 8.83 28.06 21.90
CA GLY A 448 8.65 28.67 20.57
C GLY A 448 7.59 28.01 19.70
N ALA A 449 6.80 27.08 20.24
CA ALA A 449 5.61 26.57 19.57
C ALA A 449 4.65 27.71 19.20
N PHE A 450 3.98 27.56 18.05
CA PHE A 450 2.95 28.50 17.58
C PHE A 450 1.87 28.74 18.64
N GLN A 451 1.38 27.68 19.26
CA GLN A 451 0.40 27.70 20.34
C GLN A 451 0.83 26.71 21.44
N SER A 452 1.16 27.24 22.62
CA SER A 452 1.68 26.45 23.75
C SER A 452 0.61 26.10 24.80
N THR A 453 -0.63 26.54 24.60
CA THR A 453 -1.74 26.34 25.53
C THR A 453 -2.98 25.88 24.78
N LEU A 454 -3.68 24.90 25.35
CA LEU A 454 -4.99 24.46 24.87
C LEU A 454 -5.97 25.65 24.85
N GLY A 455 -6.58 25.90 23.69
CA GLY A 455 -7.54 26.98 23.47
C GLY A 455 -8.95 26.64 23.93
N GLY A 456 -9.38 25.39 23.75
CA GLY A 456 -10.73 24.92 23.99
C GLY A 456 -10.84 23.68 24.87
N GLY A 457 -11.87 22.88 24.63
CA GLY A 457 -12.05 21.59 25.30
C GLY A 457 -11.11 20.50 24.78
N THR A 458 -10.81 20.57 23.49
CA THR A 458 -9.85 19.73 22.78
C THR A 458 -9.36 20.50 21.56
N ASP A 459 -8.06 20.57 21.34
CA ASP A 459 -7.48 21.21 20.17
C ASP A 459 -6.82 20.15 19.28
N ALA A 460 -6.63 20.47 18.00
CA ALA A 460 -5.70 19.71 17.19
C ALA A 460 -4.27 19.91 17.73
N PHE A 461 -3.36 18.97 17.47
CA PHE A 461 -1.93 19.18 17.71
C PHE A 461 -1.11 18.91 16.46
N VAL A 462 0.10 19.48 16.40
CA VAL A 462 1.09 19.17 15.38
C VAL A 462 2.43 18.92 16.06
N THR A 463 2.90 17.68 16.02
CA THR A 463 4.17 17.26 16.63
C THR A 463 5.15 16.78 15.56
N LYS A 464 6.41 17.20 15.65
CA LYS A 464 7.52 16.61 14.91
C LYS A 464 8.50 15.93 15.87
N LEU A 465 8.70 14.62 15.71
CA LEU A 465 9.72 13.85 16.43
C LEU A 465 11.02 13.78 15.61
N ASN A 466 12.15 13.73 16.32
CA ASN A 466 13.45 13.47 15.70
C ASN A 466 13.51 12.01 15.16
N PRO A 467 14.45 11.68 14.25
CA PRO A 467 14.51 10.34 13.67
C PRO A 467 14.72 9.17 14.66
N PRO A 468 15.42 9.37 15.79
CA PRO A 468 15.46 8.38 16.88
C PRO A 468 14.17 8.26 17.70
N GLY A 469 13.19 9.16 17.54
CA GLY A 469 11.90 9.15 18.24
C GLY A 469 11.94 9.58 19.72
N ASN A 470 13.07 10.10 20.20
CA ASN A 470 13.32 10.37 21.62
C ASN A 470 13.38 11.87 21.97
N ALA A 471 13.12 12.76 21.02
CA ALA A 471 13.01 14.20 21.26
C ALA A 471 11.99 14.85 20.33
N LEU A 472 11.24 15.82 20.86
CA LEU A 472 10.41 16.74 20.08
C LEU A 472 11.34 17.73 19.35
N VAL A 473 11.25 17.78 18.03
CA VAL A 473 11.83 18.88 17.24
C VAL A 473 10.96 20.12 17.42
N TYR A 474 9.64 19.95 17.31
CA TYR A 474 8.64 20.91 17.76
C TYR A 474 7.35 20.18 18.14
N SER A 475 6.50 20.82 18.95
CA SER A 475 5.13 20.40 19.21
C SER A 475 4.28 21.60 19.61
N THR A 476 3.11 21.73 18.99
CA THR A 476 2.17 22.86 19.17
C THR A 476 0.73 22.36 19.19
N TYR A 477 -0.13 23.05 19.95
CA TYR A 477 -1.57 22.99 19.72
C TYR A 477 -1.94 23.73 18.42
N LEU A 478 -3.16 23.50 17.96
CA LEU A 478 -3.80 24.16 16.84
C LEU A 478 -5.32 24.15 17.07
N GLY A 479 -5.85 25.20 17.68
CA GLY A 479 -7.27 25.30 18.00
C GLY A 479 -7.68 26.66 18.54
N GLY A 480 -8.99 26.86 18.64
CA GLY A 480 -9.64 28.04 19.21
C GLY A 480 -10.42 27.67 20.48
N SER A 481 -11.53 28.35 20.75
CA SER A 481 -12.28 28.24 22.01
C SER A 481 -13.14 26.97 22.15
N TYR A 482 -13.33 26.19 21.09
CA TYR A 482 -14.21 25.02 21.05
C TYR A 482 -13.43 23.74 20.67
N GLU A 483 -14.13 22.74 20.12
CA GLU A 483 -13.51 21.50 19.68
C GLU A 483 -12.85 21.70 18.30
N ASP A 484 -11.57 21.33 18.23
CA ASP A 484 -10.77 21.29 17.02
C ASP A 484 -10.06 19.94 16.89
N VAL A 485 -10.16 19.31 15.72
CA VAL A 485 -9.65 17.95 15.50
C VAL A 485 -8.75 17.94 14.28
N GLY A 486 -7.50 17.49 14.43
CA GLY A 486 -6.59 17.27 13.31
C GLY A 486 -6.68 15.85 12.78
N SER A 487 -7.34 15.63 11.65
CA SER A 487 -7.64 14.30 11.12
C SER A 487 -6.51 13.71 10.26
N SER A 488 -5.75 14.53 9.52
CA SER A 488 -4.71 14.04 8.60
C SER A 488 -3.58 15.04 8.43
N ILE A 489 -2.37 14.53 8.16
CA ILE A 489 -1.14 15.32 8.00
C ILE A 489 -0.33 14.87 6.78
N ALA A 490 0.21 15.84 6.05
CA ALA A 490 1.19 15.64 4.98
C ALA A 490 2.37 16.61 5.15
N VAL A 491 3.53 16.32 4.55
CA VAL A 491 4.75 17.12 4.72
C VAL A 491 5.40 17.40 3.37
N ASP A 492 5.83 18.65 3.14
CA ASP A 492 6.56 19.03 1.92
C ASP A 492 8.08 18.78 2.03
N HIS A 493 8.77 18.87 0.89
CA HIS A 493 10.24 18.68 0.82
C HIS A 493 11.05 19.73 1.61
N ARG A 494 10.42 20.80 2.10
CA ARG A 494 11.04 21.82 2.95
C ARG A 494 10.77 21.56 4.45
N GLY A 495 10.00 20.51 4.77
CA GLY A 495 9.67 20.11 6.12
C GLY A 495 8.47 20.85 6.73
N ASN A 496 7.70 21.60 5.94
CA ASN A 496 6.46 22.21 6.44
C ASN A 496 5.36 21.15 6.55
N ALA A 497 4.60 21.20 7.63
CA ALA A 497 3.47 20.30 7.87
C ALA A 497 2.18 20.91 7.34
N TYR A 498 1.34 20.08 6.72
CA TYR A 498 0.02 20.42 6.22
C TYR A 498 -0.99 19.57 6.96
N VAL A 499 -1.91 20.20 7.68
CA VAL A 499 -2.89 19.54 8.54
C VAL A 499 -4.28 19.90 8.06
N THR A 500 -5.17 18.92 8.04
CA THR A 500 -6.59 19.14 7.83
C THR A 500 -7.39 18.43 8.91
N GLY A 501 -8.66 18.81 9.01
CA GLY A 501 -9.59 18.27 9.98
C GLY A 501 -10.81 19.18 10.06
N TYR A 502 -11.43 19.27 11.22
CA TYR A 502 -12.63 20.08 11.42
C TYR A 502 -12.59 20.87 12.73
N THR A 503 -13.36 21.94 12.77
CA THR A 503 -13.40 22.90 13.86
C THR A 503 -14.80 23.43 14.13
N CYS A 504 -15.16 23.57 15.41
CA CYS A 504 -16.31 24.34 15.87
C CYS A 504 -15.94 25.75 16.35
N SER A 505 -14.67 26.11 16.31
CA SER A 505 -14.13 27.33 16.86
C SER A 505 -14.28 28.48 15.87
N THR A 506 -15.06 29.51 16.22
CA THR A 506 -15.17 30.76 15.43
C THR A 506 -13.89 31.60 15.44
N ASP A 507 -12.99 31.29 16.37
CA ASP A 507 -11.69 31.90 16.61
C ASP A 507 -10.53 30.93 16.31
N PHE A 508 -10.77 29.91 15.46
CA PHE A 508 -9.71 29.01 15.00
C PHE A 508 -8.56 29.83 14.39
N PRO A 509 -7.29 29.49 14.66
CA PRO A 509 -6.16 30.27 14.18
C PRO A 509 -6.10 30.30 12.64
N THR A 510 -6.36 31.47 12.04
CA THR A 510 -6.28 31.70 10.59
C THR A 510 -5.03 32.51 10.21
N ALA A 511 -4.51 32.28 9.01
CA ALA A 511 -3.38 33.02 8.45
C ALA A 511 -3.43 32.97 6.92
N ASN A 512 -3.28 34.10 6.22
CA ASN A 512 -3.36 34.13 4.74
C ASN A 512 -4.57 33.34 4.18
N SER A 513 -5.72 33.42 4.86
CA SER A 513 -6.84 32.51 4.70
C SER A 513 -7.60 32.76 3.39
N LEU A 514 -8.02 31.68 2.74
CA LEU A 514 -9.04 31.70 1.68
C LEU A 514 -10.41 32.10 2.25
N GLN A 515 -10.78 31.49 3.36
CA GLN A 515 -12.00 31.71 4.12
C GLN A 515 -11.58 31.96 5.57
N GLY A 516 -11.69 33.23 6.00
CA GLY A 516 -11.30 33.66 7.35
C GLY A 516 -12.42 33.62 8.38
N VAL A 517 -13.63 33.23 7.98
CA VAL A 517 -14.82 33.15 8.84
C VAL A 517 -15.48 31.79 8.64
N MET A 518 -15.80 31.12 9.74
CA MET A 518 -16.51 29.85 9.76
C MET A 518 -17.92 30.00 9.15
N GLY A 519 -18.29 29.09 8.26
CA GLY A 519 -19.57 29.09 7.54
C GLY A 519 -20.71 28.46 8.35
N GLY A 520 -20.42 27.37 9.07
CA GLY A 520 -21.35 26.60 9.89
C GLY A 520 -20.72 26.15 11.22
N CYS A 521 -21.36 25.25 11.96
CA CYS A 521 -20.70 24.56 13.08
C CYS A 521 -20.06 23.30 12.50
N TYR A 522 -18.80 22.97 12.84
CA TYR A 522 -17.99 21.97 12.12
C TYR A 522 -17.70 22.37 10.67
N ASP A 523 -16.77 23.28 10.48
CA ASP A 523 -16.15 23.53 9.17
C ASP A 523 -14.85 22.74 9.06
N ALA A 524 -14.52 22.31 7.84
CA ALA A 524 -13.20 21.77 7.60
C ALA A 524 -12.16 22.88 7.72
N PHE A 525 -10.93 22.56 8.10
CA PHE A 525 -9.82 23.50 8.02
C PHE A 525 -8.66 22.95 7.22
N VAL A 526 -7.84 23.84 6.66
CA VAL A 526 -6.57 23.49 6.01
C VAL A 526 -5.48 24.42 6.52
N THR A 527 -4.50 23.85 7.21
CA THR A 527 -3.42 24.59 7.87
C THR A 527 -2.07 24.13 7.35
N LYS A 528 -1.19 25.07 7.04
CA LYS A 528 0.23 24.83 6.79
C LYS A 528 1.08 25.45 7.90
N VAL A 529 1.75 24.61 8.68
CA VAL A 529 2.70 25.02 9.72
C VAL A 529 4.12 25.05 9.13
N ASN A 530 4.90 26.06 9.47
CA ASN A 530 6.28 26.16 9.03
C ASN A 530 7.16 25.04 9.63
N HIS A 531 8.33 24.83 9.03
CA HIS A 531 9.19 23.68 9.34
C HIS A 531 9.70 23.55 10.79
N ASP A 532 9.61 24.62 11.59
CA ASP A 532 10.05 24.67 12.99
C ASP A 532 8.87 24.75 13.98
N GLY A 533 7.63 24.75 13.49
CA GLY A 533 6.44 24.76 14.34
C GLY A 533 6.10 26.09 14.99
N SER A 534 6.79 27.18 14.64
CA SER A 534 6.63 28.49 15.29
C SER A 534 5.55 29.38 14.69
N ALA A 535 5.12 29.12 13.46
CA ALA A 535 4.15 29.96 12.77
C ALA A 535 3.31 29.22 11.71
N LEU A 536 2.11 29.73 11.46
CA LEU A 536 1.27 29.32 10.35
C LEU A 536 1.72 30.05 9.07
N VAL A 537 2.04 29.28 8.03
CA VAL A 537 2.26 29.82 6.67
C VAL A 537 0.93 30.23 6.08
N TYR A 538 -0.08 29.37 6.22
CA TYR A 538 -1.48 29.69 6.01
C TYR A 538 -2.37 28.81 6.89
N SER A 539 -3.60 29.25 7.14
CA SER A 539 -4.66 28.50 7.78
C SER A 539 -6.00 29.11 7.40
N THR A 540 -6.95 28.25 7.00
CA THR A 540 -8.24 28.65 6.47
C THR A 540 -9.32 27.67 6.89
N TYR A 541 -10.53 28.17 7.10
CA TYR A 541 -11.73 27.34 7.04
C TYR A 541 -11.98 26.88 5.58
N LEU A 542 -12.80 25.86 5.42
CA LEU A 542 -13.30 25.35 4.15
C LEU A 542 -14.65 24.68 4.40
N GLY A 543 -15.73 25.43 4.23
CA GLY A 543 -17.08 24.94 4.52
C GLY A 543 -18.18 25.88 4.07
N GLY A 544 -19.40 25.36 4.05
CA GLY A 544 -20.65 26.08 3.84
C GLY A 544 -21.38 26.28 5.17
N ARG A 545 -22.73 26.33 5.15
CA ARG A 545 -23.54 26.64 6.34
C ARG A 545 -23.81 25.46 7.28
N LEU A 546 -23.60 24.24 6.81
CA LEU A 546 -23.85 23.00 7.55
C LEU A 546 -22.52 22.33 7.89
N PHE A 547 -22.52 21.02 8.13
CA PHE A 547 -21.33 20.30 8.58
C PHE A 547 -20.42 19.98 7.40
N ASP A 548 -19.13 20.27 7.56
CA ASP A 548 -18.09 20.07 6.58
C ASP A 548 -16.86 19.50 7.29
N LEU A 549 -16.47 18.26 6.98
CA LEU A 549 -15.38 17.58 7.67
C LEU A 549 -14.34 17.11 6.66
N ALA A 550 -13.09 17.56 6.83
CA ALA A 550 -11.97 17.02 6.08
C ALA A 550 -11.36 15.81 6.78
N THR A 551 -11.18 14.72 6.04
CA THR A 551 -10.68 13.43 6.53
C THR A 551 -9.27 13.11 6.03
N GLY A 552 -8.88 13.65 4.88
CA GLY A 552 -7.58 13.35 4.26
C GLY A 552 -6.92 14.56 3.60
N ILE A 553 -5.59 14.64 3.71
CA ILE A 553 -4.77 15.63 3.01
C ILE A 553 -3.57 14.99 2.32
N ALA A 554 -3.25 15.46 1.11
CA ALA A 554 -2.03 15.13 0.38
C ALA A 554 -1.43 16.38 -0.26
N VAL A 555 -0.11 16.40 -0.48
CA VAL A 555 0.60 17.58 -0.99
C VAL A 555 1.46 17.20 -2.20
N ASP A 556 1.38 18.00 -3.27
CA ASP A 556 2.23 17.80 -4.45
C ASP A 556 3.62 18.44 -4.31
N ARG A 557 4.52 18.16 -5.25
CA ARG A 557 5.88 18.72 -5.27
C ARG A 557 5.92 20.25 -5.41
N GLN A 558 4.84 20.88 -5.90
CA GLN A 558 4.73 22.33 -5.99
C GLN A 558 4.25 22.96 -4.66
N GLY A 559 3.85 22.15 -3.68
CA GLY A 559 3.35 22.59 -2.38
C GLY A 559 1.85 22.86 -2.36
N SER A 560 1.11 22.44 -3.38
CA SER A 560 -0.35 22.52 -3.43
C SER A 560 -0.97 21.43 -2.56
N ALA A 561 -1.94 21.80 -1.73
CA ALA A 561 -2.67 20.88 -0.87
C ALA A 561 -3.92 20.33 -1.56
N TYR A 562 -4.17 19.04 -1.39
CA TYR A 562 -5.33 18.32 -1.87
C TYR A 562 -6.06 17.76 -0.66
N VAL A 563 -7.33 18.10 -0.53
CA VAL A 563 -8.14 17.81 0.65
C VAL A 563 -9.39 17.08 0.22
N THR A 564 -9.78 16.08 1.00
CA THR A 564 -11.04 15.36 0.82
C THR A 564 -11.75 15.19 2.14
N GLY A 565 -13.03 14.87 2.05
CA GLY A 565 -13.91 14.74 3.19
C GLY A 565 -15.35 14.58 2.76
N TRP A 566 -16.26 14.99 3.61
CA TRP A 566 -17.70 15.01 3.34
C TRP A 566 -18.34 16.29 3.84
N THR A 567 -19.47 16.63 3.22
CA THR A 567 -20.21 17.87 3.45
C THR A 567 -21.71 17.60 3.45
N GLU A 568 -22.42 18.25 4.37
CA GLU A 568 -23.88 18.39 4.35
C GLU A 568 -24.32 19.72 3.70
N SER A 569 -23.35 20.61 3.43
CA SER A 569 -23.56 21.96 2.92
C SER A 569 -23.87 21.95 1.43
N THR A 570 -25.05 22.46 1.04
CA THR A 570 -25.40 22.70 -0.37
C THR A 570 -24.71 23.94 -0.96
N ASP A 571 -24.05 24.73 -0.11
CA ASP A 571 -23.28 25.92 -0.43
C ASP A 571 -21.78 25.74 -0.14
N PHE A 572 -21.28 24.51 -0.18
CA PHE A 572 -19.85 24.22 -0.04
C PHE A 572 -19.03 24.99 -1.10
N PRO A 573 -17.86 25.57 -0.77
CA PRO A 573 -17.06 26.33 -1.71
C PRO A 573 -16.60 25.48 -2.91
N THR A 574 -17.20 25.71 -4.09
CA THR A 574 -16.83 25.04 -5.34
C THR A 574 -16.09 25.98 -6.30
N VAL A 575 -15.11 25.43 -7.03
CA VAL A 575 -14.34 26.14 -8.06
C VAL A 575 -14.02 25.14 -9.17
N ASN A 576 -14.32 25.46 -10.43
CA ASN A 576 -14.16 24.55 -11.56
C ASN A 576 -14.66 23.11 -11.28
N PRO A 577 -15.88 22.93 -10.72
CA PRO A 577 -16.32 21.63 -10.23
C PRO A 577 -16.64 20.66 -11.38
N ILE A 578 -16.42 19.36 -11.13
CA ILE A 578 -16.98 18.28 -11.97
C ILE A 578 -18.47 18.13 -11.65
N GLN A 579 -18.81 18.13 -10.37
CA GLN A 579 -20.17 18.14 -9.86
C GLN A 579 -20.40 19.46 -9.09
N PRO A 580 -21.16 20.41 -9.65
CA PRO A 580 -21.36 21.74 -9.05
C PRO A 580 -22.35 21.77 -7.89
N ALA A 581 -23.07 20.67 -7.65
CA ALA A 581 -24.08 20.57 -6.60
C ALA A 581 -23.97 19.21 -5.89
N SER A 582 -24.39 19.18 -4.62
CA SER A 582 -24.50 17.96 -3.83
C SER A 582 -25.47 16.97 -4.48
N GLY A 583 -25.10 15.69 -4.49
CA GLY A 583 -25.96 14.60 -4.97
C GLY A 583 -26.96 14.13 -3.92
N GLY A 584 -26.57 14.18 -2.64
CA GLY A 584 -27.34 13.70 -1.50
C GLY A 584 -27.22 14.61 -0.27
N THR A 585 -27.63 14.11 0.90
CA THR A 585 -27.56 14.88 2.16
C THR A 585 -26.18 14.89 2.80
N VAL A 586 -25.39 13.83 2.59
CA VAL A 586 -23.96 13.78 2.92
C VAL A 586 -23.26 13.40 1.63
N THR A 587 -22.40 14.29 1.13
CA THR A 587 -21.71 14.07 -0.13
C THR A 587 -20.23 14.30 0.05
N ALA A 588 -19.40 13.46 -0.56
CA ALA A 588 -17.96 13.63 -0.48
C ALA A 588 -17.54 14.89 -1.24
N PHE A 589 -16.42 15.49 -0.86
CA PHE A 589 -15.82 16.59 -1.61
C PHE A 589 -14.35 16.33 -1.90
N VAL A 590 -13.85 16.98 -2.95
CA VAL A 590 -12.42 17.02 -3.30
C VAL A 590 -12.05 18.46 -3.63
N ALA A 591 -11.11 19.02 -2.87
CA ALA A 591 -10.62 20.37 -3.04
C ALA A 591 -9.10 20.38 -3.26
N LYS A 592 -8.61 21.29 -4.11
CA LYS A 592 -7.19 21.57 -4.29
C LYS A 592 -6.93 23.04 -4.03
N LEU A 593 -6.07 23.33 -3.06
CA LEU A 593 -5.58 24.67 -2.77
C LEU A 593 -4.25 24.91 -3.50
N ASN A 594 -4.03 26.15 -3.93
CA ASN A 594 -2.74 26.58 -4.45
C ASN A 594 -1.65 26.54 -3.36
N ALA A 595 -0.37 26.59 -3.75
CA ALA A 595 0.74 26.50 -2.79
C ALA A 595 0.76 27.59 -1.69
N PRO A 596 0.34 28.85 -1.96
CA PRO A 596 0.14 29.85 -0.92
C PRO A 596 -1.06 29.61 0.01
N GLY A 597 -1.98 28.72 -0.33
CA GLY A 597 -3.19 28.41 0.46
C GLY A 597 -4.32 29.43 0.35
N ASN A 598 -4.21 30.41 -0.55
CA ASN A 598 -5.15 31.54 -0.64
C ASN A 598 -6.12 31.47 -1.83
N ALA A 599 -6.08 30.39 -2.62
CA ALA A 599 -7.04 30.15 -3.70
C ALA A 599 -7.28 28.65 -3.90
N LEU A 600 -8.53 28.29 -4.18
CA LEU A 600 -8.88 26.98 -4.74
C LEU A 600 -8.48 26.94 -6.21
N VAL A 601 -7.72 25.92 -6.59
CA VAL A 601 -7.46 25.56 -7.99
C VAL A 601 -8.70 24.87 -8.56
N TYR A 602 -9.26 23.94 -7.79
CA TYR A 602 -10.57 23.36 -8.00
C TYR A 602 -11.18 22.92 -6.67
N SER A 603 -12.50 22.78 -6.63
CA SER A 603 -13.26 22.17 -5.55
C SER A 603 -14.59 21.67 -6.11
N THR A 604 -14.91 20.41 -5.84
CA THR A 604 -16.07 19.71 -6.41
C THR A 604 -16.71 18.81 -5.35
N TYR A 605 -18.03 18.65 -5.46
CA TYR A 605 -18.71 17.49 -4.87
C TYR A 605 -18.28 16.20 -5.60
N LEU A 606 -18.41 15.07 -4.91
CA LEU A 606 -18.17 13.72 -5.40
C LEU A 606 -19.22 12.79 -4.79
N GLY A 607 -20.20 12.34 -5.56
CA GLY A 607 -21.26 11.50 -5.01
C GLY A 607 -22.49 11.35 -5.88
N GLY A 608 -23.42 10.50 -5.43
CA GLY A 608 -24.74 10.26 -5.99
C GLY A 608 -25.85 10.69 -5.02
N SER A 609 -27.03 10.08 -5.15
CA SER A 609 -28.24 10.42 -4.39
C SER A 609 -28.25 9.97 -2.93
N GLY A 610 -27.34 9.07 -2.54
CA GLY A 610 -27.20 8.49 -1.21
C GLY A 610 -26.24 9.25 -0.30
N GLN A 611 -25.64 8.54 0.65
CA GLN A 611 -24.53 8.99 1.49
C GLN A 611 -23.20 8.64 0.81
N ASP A 612 -22.37 9.65 0.59
CA ASP A 612 -21.03 9.49 0.05
C ASP A 612 -20.03 10.15 1.00
N VAL A 613 -19.07 9.36 1.48
CA VAL A 613 -18.07 9.80 2.45
C VAL A 613 -16.69 9.46 1.93
N SER A 614 -15.84 10.46 1.77
CA SER A 614 -14.42 10.24 1.48
C SER A 614 -13.61 10.07 2.76
N GLN A 615 -12.69 9.11 2.78
CA GLN A 615 -11.84 8.78 3.92
C GLN A 615 -10.35 9.06 3.64
N GLY A 616 -9.91 8.94 2.39
CA GLY A 616 -8.49 9.07 2.05
C GLY A 616 -8.26 9.73 0.70
N ILE A 617 -7.16 10.48 0.61
CA ILE A 617 -6.67 11.09 -0.63
C ILE A 617 -5.17 10.90 -0.79
N ALA A 618 -4.75 10.56 -2.00
CA ALA A 618 -3.35 10.49 -2.40
C ALA A 618 -3.13 11.25 -3.72
N VAL A 619 -1.90 11.71 -3.96
CA VAL A 619 -1.56 12.48 -5.17
C VAL A 619 -0.47 11.77 -5.95
N GLY A 620 -0.75 11.45 -7.21
CA GLY A 620 0.23 10.85 -8.11
C GLY A 620 1.31 11.83 -8.57
N ALA A 621 2.41 11.31 -9.12
CA ALA A 621 3.54 12.13 -9.59
C ALA A 621 3.17 13.19 -10.65
N SER A 622 2.07 12.97 -11.39
CA SER A 622 1.51 13.90 -12.38
C SER A 622 0.61 15.00 -11.80
N GLY A 623 0.32 14.95 -10.49
CA GLY A 623 -0.61 15.86 -9.82
C GLY A 623 -2.09 15.47 -9.92
N SER A 624 -2.39 14.24 -10.35
CA SER A 624 -3.75 13.66 -10.24
C SER A 624 -4.08 13.31 -8.80
N ALA A 625 -5.31 13.61 -8.37
CA ALA A 625 -5.84 13.21 -7.08
C ALA A 625 -6.50 11.82 -7.18
N TYR A 626 -6.28 10.99 -6.18
CA TYR A 626 -6.87 9.66 -6.02
C TYR A 626 -7.60 9.64 -4.70
N VAL A 627 -8.87 9.30 -4.71
CA VAL A 627 -9.78 9.44 -3.57
C VAL A 627 -10.47 8.10 -3.33
N THR A 628 -10.59 7.70 -2.06
CA THR A 628 -11.37 6.53 -1.67
C THR A 628 -12.25 6.84 -0.47
N GLY A 629 -13.31 6.06 -0.33
CA GLY A 629 -14.25 6.18 0.76
C GLY A 629 -15.42 5.23 0.58
N PHE A 630 -16.52 5.51 1.26
CA PHE A 630 -17.75 4.73 1.26
C PHE A 630 -18.85 5.44 0.46
N THR A 631 -19.67 4.67 -0.23
CA THR A 631 -20.89 5.13 -0.87
C THR A 631 -21.99 4.07 -0.75
N ASP A 632 -23.22 4.50 -0.43
CA ASP A 632 -24.44 3.71 -0.62
C ASP A 632 -25.25 4.15 -1.86
N SER A 633 -24.74 5.13 -2.61
CA SER A 633 -25.36 5.68 -3.82
C SER A 633 -25.32 4.68 -4.96
N ALA A 634 -26.50 4.20 -5.37
CA ALA A 634 -26.68 3.38 -6.58
C ALA A 634 -26.29 4.11 -7.88
N ASP A 635 -26.31 5.45 -7.84
CA ASP A 635 -26.00 6.37 -8.94
C ASP A 635 -24.68 7.13 -8.73
N PHE A 636 -23.74 6.57 -7.96
CA PHE A 636 -22.40 7.14 -7.80
C PHE A 636 -21.73 7.35 -9.18
N PRO A 637 -21.04 8.47 -9.41
CA PRO A 637 -20.43 8.75 -10.71
C PRO A 637 -19.31 7.75 -11.01
N THR A 638 -19.57 6.83 -11.95
CA THR A 638 -18.57 5.86 -12.43
C THR A 638 -18.05 6.22 -13.82
N VAL A 639 -16.76 5.96 -14.05
CA VAL A 639 -16.07 6.18 -15.34
C VAL A 639 -15.05 5.07 -15.51
N ASN A 640 -15.13 4.29 -16.60
CA ASN A 640 -14.31 3.10 -16.83
C ASN A 640 -14.27 2.14 -15.62
N PRO A 641 -15.43 1.76 -15.02
CA PRO A 641 -15.42 1.04 -13.77
C PRO A 641 -14.95 -0.42 -13.92
N ILE A 642 -14.22 -0.90 -12.91
CA ILE A 642 -13.90 -2.32 -12.73
C ILE A 642 -15.17 -3.09 -12.35
N GLN A 643 -16.01 -2.48 -11.50
CA GLN A 643 -17.31 -2.99 -11.11
C GLN A 643 -18.40 -1.95 -11.44
N PRO A 644 -19.40 -2.29 -12.27
CA PRO A 644 -20.35 -1.30 -12.81
C PRO A 644 -21.48 -0.89 -11.84
N GLY A 645 -21.56 -1.45 -10.63
CA GLY A 645 -22.64 -1.12 -9.68
C GLY A 645 -22.33 -1.52 -8.24
N VAL A 646 -23.13 -0.98 -7.31
CA VAL A 646 -23.03 -1.20 -5.87
C VAL A 646 -23.32 -2.67 -5.54
N SER A 647 -22.45 -3.30 -4.74
CA SER A 647 -22.71 -4.61 -4.14
C SER A 647 -23.80 -4.51 -3.06
N ALA A 648 -24.47 -5.62 -2.72
CA ALA A 648 -25.56 -5.62 -1.72
C ALA A 648 -25.18 -5.17 -0.29
N PHE A 649 -23.91 -4.83 -0.04
CA PHE A 649 -23.32 -4.60 1.29
C PHE A 649 -22.75 -3.18 1.50
N GLY A 650 -23.07 -2.24 0.60
CA GLY A 650 -22.39 -0.94 0.50
C GLY A 650 -21.05 -1.10 -0.22
N SER A 651 -20.56 -0.04 -0.88
CA SER A 651 -19.36 -0.14 -1.71
C SER A 651 -18.35 0.92 -1.35
N ALA A 652 -17.06 0.54 -1.27
CA ALA A 652 -16.05 1.56 -1.44
C ALA A 652 -16.16 2.15 -2.83
N PHE A 653 -15.71 3.39 -2.97
CA PHE A 653 -15.35 3.92 -4.27
C PHE A 653 -13.85 4.18 -4.34
N VAL A 654 -13.34 4.18 -5.57
CA VAL A 654 -12.03 4.74 -5.91
C VAL A 654 -12.21 5.65 -7.11
N THR A 655 -11.85 6.92 -6.94
CA THR A 655 -11.97 7.93 -7.98
C THR A 655 -10.62 8.58 -8.21
N LYS A 656 -10.19 8.65 -9.47
CA LYS A 656 -9.02 9.41 -9.90
C LYS A 656 -9.46 10.63 -10.69
N LEU A 657 -9.10 11.82 -10.22
CA LEU A 657 -9.31 13.08 -10.94
C LEU A 657 -8.06 13.42 -11.76
N ASN A 658 -8.25 14.08 -12.90
CA ASN A 658 -7.14 14.65 -13.64
C ASN A 658 -6.49 15.80 -12.83
N ARG A 659 -5.30 16.24 -13.24
CA ARG A 659 -4.56 17.31 -12.52
C ARG A 659 -5.35 18.61 -12.35
N ALA A 660 -6.21 18.93 -13.31
CA ALA A 660 -7.01 20.15 -13.31
C ALA A 660 -8.28 20.03 -12.46
N GLY A 661 -8.62 18.83 -11.97
CA GLY A 661 -9.89 18.55 -11.30
C GLY A 661 -11.11 18.71 -12.21
N SER A 662 -10.93 18.67 -13.54
CA SER A 662 -11.99 18.97 -14.51
C SER A 662 -12.65 17.72 -15.10
N ALA A 663 -12.13 16.53 -14.79
CA ALA A 663 -12.68 15.26 -15.26
C ALA A 663 -12.22 14.09 -14.37
N PHE A 664 -13.08 13.08 -14.25
CA PHE A 664 -12.70 11.75 -13.77
C PHE A 664 -11.86 11.05 -14.84
N VAL A 665 -10.68 10.56 -14.46
CA VAL A 665 -9.88 9.65 -15.28
C VAL A 665 -10.50 8.25 -15.21
N TYR A 666 -10.82 7.84 -13.98
CA TYR A 666 -11.67 6.68 -13.71
C TYR A 666 -12.40 6.90 -12.38
N SER A 667 -13.49 6.17 -12.20
CA SER A 667 -14.25 6.09 -10.96
C SER A 667 -14.97 4.76 -10.92
N THR A 668 -14.75 3.97 -9.87
CA THR A 668 -15.25 2.60 -9.74
C THR A 668 -15.68 2.29 -8.32
N TYR A 669 -16.58 1.33 -8.18
CA TYR A 669 -16.81 0.66 -6.91
C TYR A 669 -15.72 -0.39 -6.63
N LEU A 670 -15.49 -0.70 -5.36
CA LEU A 670 -14.78 -1.89 -4.88
C LEU A 670 -15.63 -2.62 -3.84
N GLY A 671 -15.58 -3.95 -3.85
CA GLY A 671 -16.42 -4.85 -3.05
C GLY A 671 -16.09 -4.95 -1.56
N PHE A 672 -15.36 -3.98 -0.99
CA PHE A 672 -15.02 -3.88 0.43
C PHE A 672 -14.98 -2.38 0.81
N GLY A 673 -15.16 -1.97 2.06
CA GLY A 673 -15.33 -0.58 2.49
C GLY A 673 -14.02 0.22 2.60
N GLY A 674 -13.89 1.34 1.88
CA GLY A 674 -12.62 2.03 1.63
C GLY A 674 -12.20 2.92 2.80
N ARG A 675 -11.04 2.62 3.39
CA ARG A 675 -10.50 3.30 4.59
C ARG A 675 -9.27 4.14 4.29
N GLY A 676 -8.40 3.67 3.41
CA GLY A 676 -7.16 4.38 3.08
C GLY A 676 -6.75 4.16 1.63
N ILE A 677 -6.02 5.12 1.08
CA ILE A 677 -5.46 5.06 -0.27
C ILE A 677 -4.01 5.53 -0.29
N ALA A 678 -3.15 4.80 -0.98
CA ALA A 678 -1.77 5.17 -1.28
C ALA A 678 -1.51 5.02 -2.79
N VAL A 679 -0.59 5.81 -3.34
CA VAL A 679 -0.30 5.79 -4.79
C VAL A 679 1.18 5.57 -5.01
N HIS A 680 1.51 4.51 -5.74
CA HIS A 680 2.88 4.21 -6.14
C HIS A 680 3.33 5.17 -7.27
N PRO A 681 4.64 5.48 -7.42
CA PRO A 681 5.12 6.35 -8.51
C PRO A 681 4.75 5.91 -9.93
N SER A 682 4.40 4.64 -10.16
CA SER A 682 3.85 4.15 -11.45
C SER A 682 2.46 4.71 -11.76
N GLY A 683 1.75 5.23 -10.74
CA GLY A 683 0.37 5.69 -10.82
C GLY A 683 -0.65 4.66 -10.37
N ASN A 684 -0.24 3.45 -9.97
CA ASN A 684 -1.11 2.43 -9.38
C ASN A 684 -1.62 2.90 -8.01
N ALA A 685 -2.88 2.60 -7.72
CA ALA A 685 -3.55 2.97 -6.48
C ALA A 685 -3.74 1.73 -5.60
N TYR A 686 -3.26 1.82 -4.37
CA TYR A 686 -3.44 0.81 -3.33
C TYR A 686 -4.54 1.30 -2.40
N VAL A 687 -5.57 0.49 -2.22
CA VAL A 687 -6.73 0.82 -1.41
C VAL A 687 -6.92 -0.24 -0.36
N THR A 688 -7.12 0.17 0.89
CA THR A 688 -7.43 -0.75 1.98
C THR A 688 -8.83 -0.53 2.50
N GLY A 689 -9.40 -1.57 3.09
CA GLY A 689 -10.74 -1.53 3.60
C GLY A 689 -11.19 -2.82 4.28
N ILE A 690 -12.44 -2.87 4.72
CA ILE A 690 -13.01 -4.08 5.36
C ILE A 690 -13.87 -4.79 4.32
N GLY A 691 -13.71 -6.10 4.15
CA GLY A 691 -14.59 -6.99 3.39
C GLY A 691 -16.03 -6.95 3.92
N ASP A 692 -16.85 -7.97 3.64
CA ASP A 692 -18.22 -8.03 4.18
C ASP A 692 -18.20 -7.65 5.69
N PRO A 693 -18.96 -6.63 6.14
CA PRO A 693 -18.99 -6.19 7.54
C PRO A 693 -19.36 -7.31 8.54
N SER A 694 -19.94 -8.41 8.05
CA SER A 694 -20.24 -9.61 8.85
C SER A 694 -19.10 -10.63 8.93
N GLU A 695 -18.03 -10.44 8.16
CA GLU A 695 -16.82 -11.27 8.14
C GLU A 695 -15.56 -10.53 8.62
N GLY A 696 -15.54 -9.19 8.56
CA GLY A 696 -14.52 -8.36 9.21
C GLY A 696 -13.14 -8.29 8.56
N HIS A 697 -12.92 -9.03 7.48
CA HIS A 697 -11.57 -9.19 6.96
C HIS A 697 -10.98 -7.88 6.42
N VAL A 698 -9.73 -7.62 6.75
CA VAL A 698 -8.93 -6.51 6.21
C VAL A 698 -8.52 -6.82 4.77
N GLY A 699 -8.95 -5.98 3.84
CA GLY A 699 -8.65 -6.05 2.42
C GLY A 699 -7.58 -5.05 1.99
N VAL A 700 -6.76 -5.44 1.03
CA VAL A 700 -5.97 -4.53 0.18
C VAL A 700 -6.21 -4.87 -1.28
N ALA A 701 -6.53 -3.87 -2.08
CA ALA A 701 -6.56 -3.96 -3.54
C ALA A 701 -5.54 -3.03 -4.17
N GLU A 702 -4.94 -3.48 -5.26
CA GLU A 702 -4.14 -2.65 -6.15
C GLU A 702 -4.85 -2.47 -7.49
N LEU A 703 -5.05 -1.21 -7.89
CA LEU A 703 -5.62 -0.82 -9.17
C LEU A 703 -4.52 -0.25 -10.05
N ASN A 704 -4.54 -0.62 -11.34
CA ASN A 704 -3.58 -0.06 -12.28
C ASN A 704 -3.76 1.45 -12.47
N ALA A 705 -2.74 2.11 -13.02
CA ALA A 705 -2.77 3.55 -13.24
C ALA A 705 -3.95 4.06 -14.12
N ALA A 706 -4.50 3.19 -14.97
CA ALA A 706 -5.67 3.48 -15.80
C ALA A 706 -7.01 3.30 -15.04
N GLY A 707 -6.99 2.61 -13.90
CA GLY A 707 -8.17 2.22 -13.12
C GLY A 707 -9.07 1.19 -13.80
N SER A 708 -8.62 0.59 -14.90
CA SER A 708 -9.39 -0.37 -15.69
C SER A 708 -9.14 -1.83 -15.31
N GLY A 709 -8.25 -2.08 -14.35
CA GLY A 709 -7.90 -3.43 -13.92
C GLY A 709 -7.53 -3.48 -12.44
N LEU A 710 -8.12 -4.46 -11.75
CA LEU A 710 -7.70 -4.91 -10.43
C LEU A 710 -6.51 -5.83 -10.63
N LEU A 711 -5.35 -5.38 -10.18
CA LEU A 711 -4.08 -6.08 -10.35
C LEU A 711 -3.94 -7.20 -9.34
N TYR A 712 -4.35 -6.88 -8.11
CA TYR A 712 -4.36 -7.80 -6.99
C TYR A 712 -5.39 -7.39 -5.97
N SER A 713 -5.90 -8.37 -5.24
CA SER A 713 -6.61 -8.16 -3.99
C SER A 713 -6.24 -9.27 -3.02
N ILE A 714 -5.93 -8.89 -1.78
CA ILE A 714 -5.81 -9.82 -0.65
C ILE A 714 -6.81 -9.43 0.41
N SER A 715 -7.35 -10.46 1.05
CA SER A 715 -8.08 -10.35 2.30
C SER A 715 -7.29 -11.10 3.36
N PHE A 716 -7.01 -10.45 4.47
CA PHE A 716 -6.33 -10.99 5.64
C PHE A 716 -7.03 -10.47 6.90
N GLY A 717 -6.96 -11.20 8.01
CA GLY A 717 -7.78 -10.96 9.19
C GLY A 717 -8.60 -12.20 9.56
N GLY A 718 -8.88 -12.35 10.84
CA GLY A 718 -9.45 -13.53 11.48
C GLY A 718 -10.96 -13.46 11.74
N SER A 719 -11.51 -12.27 12.03
CA SER A 719 -12.93 -12.09 12.40
C SER A 719 -13.48 -10.68 12.14
N ASP A 720 -14.76 -10.45 12.48
CA ASP A 720 -15.48 -9.16 12.53
C ASP A 720 -14.94 -8.15 13.56
N GLU A 721 -13.90 -8.53 14.30
CA GLU A 721 -13.22 -7.69 15.28
C GLU A 721 -12.01 -6.94 14.72
N ASP A 722 -11.70 -7.12 13.42
CA ASP A 722 -10.54 -6.52 12.76
C ASP A 722 -10.91 -5.21 12.06
N MET A 723 -10.13 -4.15 12.31
CA MET A 723 -10.40 -2.82 11.77
C MET A 723 -9.16 -2.25 11.12
N VAL A 724 -9.21 -2.01 9.82
CA VAL A 724 -8.13 -1.33 9.09
C VAL A 724 -8.36 0.17 9.01
N THR A 725 -7.30 0.94 9.18
CA THR A 725 -7.37 2.40 9.28
C THR A 725 -6.40 3.11 8.36
N GLY A 726 -5.25 2.50 8.03
CA GLY A 726 -4.21 3.16 7.25
C GLY A 726 -3.51 2.26 6.25
N ILE A 727 -3.08 2.86 5.14
CA ILE A 727 -2.21 2.22 4.15
C ILE A 727 -1.11 3.19 3.70
N ALA A 728 0.10 2.67 3.52
CA ALA A 728 1.22 3.34 2.89
C ALA A 728 1.85 2.43 1.83
N VAL A 729 2.53 3.02 0.86
CA VAL A 729 3.24 2.27 -0.18
C VAL A 729 4.66 2.80 -0.35
N ASP A 730 5.64 1.91 -0.39
CA ASP A 730 7.03 2.31 -0.63
C ASP A 730 7.38 2.37 -2.13
N SER A 731 8.62 2.72 -2.45
CA SER A 731 9.08 2.83 -3.85
C SER A 731 9.34 1.51 -4.55
N SER A 732 9.39 0.39 -3.82
CA SER A 732 9.26 -0.92 -4.47
C SER A 732 7.82 -1.03 -4.95
N GLY A 733 6.89 -0.66 -4.07
CA GLY A 733 5.44 -0.76 -4.19
C GLY A 733 4.86 -1.71 -3.14
N SER A 734 5.64 -2.12 -2.14
CA SER A 734 5.12 -2.92 -1.02
C SER A 734 4.08 -2.11 -0.26
N ALA A 735 2.95 -2.73 0.05
CA ALA A 735 1.87 -2.11 0.79
C ALA A 735 2.04 -2.38 2.29
N TYR A 736 1.95 -1.32 3.09
CA TYR A 736 2.01 -1.37 4.55
C TYR A 736 0.65 -0.98 5.07
N VAL A 737 0.05 -1.83 5.89
CA VAL A 737 -1.31 -1.67 6.38
C VAL A 737 -1.28 -1.68 7.91
N THR A 738 -2.11 -0.84 8.51
CA THR A 738 -2.27 -0.80 9.96
C THR A 738 -3.72 -0.64 10.37
N GLY A 739 -3.98 -0.93 11.64
CA GLY A 739 -5.27 -0.84 12.25
C GLY A 739 -5.25 -1.40 13.65
N PHE A 740 -6.36 -1.97 14.08
CA PHE A 740 -6.47 -2.66 15.35
C PHE A 740 -7.29 -3.94 15.22
N THR A 741 -7.10 -4.84 16.17
CA THR A 741 -7.78 -6.13 16.21
C THR A 741 -8.05 -6.52 17.66
N PHE A 742 -9.21 -7.12 17.92
CA PHE A 742 -9.48 -7.85 19.17
C PHE A 742 -9.36 -9.38 18.96
N SER A 743 -9.05 -9.81 17.74
CA SER A 743 -9.23 -11.19 17.31
C SER A 743 -8.09 -12.08 17.74
N GLY A 744 -8.46 -13.18 18.40
CA GLY A 744 -7.63 -14.34 18.76
C GLY A 744 -6.71 -14.84 17.65
N ASP A 745 -7.11 -14.65 16.41
CA ASP A 745 -6.65 -15.35 15.23
C ASP A 745 -6.18 -14.44 14.09
N PHE A 746 -5.94 -13.15 14.33
CA PHE A 746 -5.36 -12.30 13.29
C PHE A 746 -4.06 -12.93 12.76
N PRO A 747 -3.84 -12.92 11.42
CA PRO A 747 -2.63 -13.41 10.77
C PRO A 747 -1.30 -12.85 11.29
N ALA A 748 -0.50 -13.66 11.99
CA ALA A 748 0.85 -13.30 12.44
C ALA A 748 1.93 -13.93 11.55
N VAL A 749 2.88 -13.13 11.08
CA VAL A 749 4.06 -13.58 10.30
C VAL A 749 5.29 -12.87 10.84
N ASN A 750 6.17 -13.62 11.49
CA ASN A 750 7.37 -13.11 12.19
C ASN A 750 7.05 -11.98 13.18
N PRO A 751 6.07 -12.16 14.09
CA PRO A 751 5.59 -11.07 14.93
C PRO A 751 6.60 -10.68 16.02
N ILE A 752 6.58 -9.40 16.42
CA ILE A 752 7.38 -8.83 17.51
C ILE A 752 6.91 -9.38 18.86
N GLN A 753 5.59 -9.49 19.05
CA GLN A 753 4.98 -10.13 20.21
C GLN A 753 4.45 -11.52 19.84
N THR A 754 4.60 -12.49 20.74
CA THR A 754 4.14 -13.88 20.53
C THR A 754 2.73 -14.13 21.08
N GLY A 755 2.09 -13.12 21.67
CA GLY A 755 0.72 -13.12 22.16
C GLY A 755 0.13 -11.72 22.00
N HIS A 756 -1.19 -11.64 21.91
CA HIS A 756 -1.92 -10.40 21.68
C HIS A 756 -3.11 -10.30 22.65
N GLY A 757 -3.59 -9.08 22.90
CA GLY A 757 -4.79 -8.84 23.69
C GLY A 757 -6.01 -9.37 22.94
N GLY A 758 -6.52 -10.53 23.34
CA GLY A 758 -7.87 -10.96 22.95
C GLY A 758 -8.92 -10.20 23.76
N GLU A 759 -10.18 -10.23 23.32
CA GLU A 759 -11.28 -9.53 24.01
C GLU A 759 -11.20 -9.65 25.56
N PRO A 760 -11.34 -8.53 26.29
CA PRO A 760 -11.81 -7.21 25.84
C PRO A 760 -10.72 -6.27 25.31
N ASP A 761 -9.47 -6.71 25.29
CA ASP A 761 -8.31 -5.89 24.90
C ASP A 761 -8.15 -5.88 23.37
N SER A 762 -7.49 -4.84 22.84
CA SER A 762 -7.19 -4.74 21.41
C SER A 762 -5.74 -4.36 21.17
N ASP A 763 -5.17 -4.87 20.08
CA ASP A 763 -3.80 -4.58 19.70
C ASP A 763 -3.72 -3.84 18.37
N VAL A 764 -2.67 -3.01 18.22
CA VAL A 764 -2.28 -2.45 16.93
C VAL A 764 -1.74 -3.58 16.06
N PHE A 765 -2.21 -3.71 14.81
CA PHE A 765 -1.54 -4.56 13.82
C PHE A 765 -0.74 -3.73 12.81
N VAL A 766 0.37 -4.28 12.33
CA VAL A 766 1.16 -3.76 11.22
C VAL A 766 1.52 -4.90 10.28
N THR A 767 1.04 -4.81 9.05
CA THR A 767 1.26 -5.84 8.02
C THR A 767 1.97 -5.22 6.82
N LYS A 768 3.01 -5.90 6.34
CA LYS A 768 3.64 -5.60 5.05
C LYS A 768 3.30 -6.70 4.06
N ILE A 769 2.54 -6.31 3.05
CA ILE A 769 2.30 -7.11 1.85
C ILE A 769 3.40 -6.73 0.89
N GLY A 770 4.28 -7.69 0.64
CA GLY A 770 5.45 -7.45 -0.17
C GLY A 770 5.02 -7.41 -1.60
N ALA A 771 4.64 -6.24 -2.08
CA ALA A 771 4.44 -5.94 -3.48
C ALA A 771 3.39 -6.84 -4.14
N VAL A 772 2.47 -6.33 -4.96
CA VAL A 772 1.88 -7.22 -5.98
C VAL A 772 2.00 -6.51 -7.30
N GLY A 773 2.14 -7.26 -8.38
CA GLY A 773 2.43 -6.67 -9.67
C GLY A 773 1.16 -6.21 -10.34
N PRO A 774 1.25 -5.25 -11.27
CA PRO A 774 0.23 -4.97 -12.26
C PRO A 774 0.02 -6.10 -13.27
#